data_AF-A0A7C7NJP7-F1
#
_entry.id   AF-A0A7C7NJP7-F1
#
_cell.length_a   1.000
_cell.length_b   1.000
_cell.length_c   1.000
_cell.angle_alpha   90.00
_cell.angle_beta   90.00
_cell.angle_gamma   90.00
#
_symmetry.space_group_name_H-M   'P 1'
#
loop_
_entity.id
_entity.type
_entity.pdbx_description
1 polymer ?
#
loop_
_entity_poly.entity_id
_entity_poly.type
_entity_poly.pdbx_seq_one_letter_code
_entity_poly.pdbx_strand_id
1 'polypeptide(L)'
;MFNHKNSRMKSGGLYLLFISSVFMIISCEEPDKTNQVVEEELANTLETADLGGRTGYISDYFYDFDSNINVEFYRFSSSYFTFDYDQYLNLLQDTPPNLNVRSFPEYLVEITPTQHEYAERTLIDSLTITDVVESNSILILSTQFKNVESLVWDTDAEPQAQRYKPNNSDWIFDTTTVTYTDTMDVIAYRAVVDTPMIDEGVLFIDQAEWVDTTYEYVADERLEFSHVFSFQRKQLNGDSLIFRVNTDCNDNGSWDSAETADIGNGIWDPAEPFYDLDGDNVKDASEPFEDRNCNEVWDAAEAYTDANSNGQYDAGEDFEDSGNGIIDGAEEYTDLDGDEQPGANELFIFNPIPNNLLVTWADPQNPQVIDVIETGDSLVTRWGIIYYDIIEEIVFEDHKTVTATDKDSLVTLFTNRVIGHIVGGEGQDDYFIVKTEWEDDNTEGKDYDYLLFKQFEHIYKLVKPSFFKPYGYYWSEGQMASGFWFKNEFEDEVVYYTSNGLLREGERVETMYYDSTNVAIYRVERSFQVDVEDVTVPAAQVRGFINNDDEIECYANAAWTADTIDDCPGADTTFTDAFKITNILTQTMIGTDVEYGEKSISWLVKDYGIVKDELHIRWTERPDAKEEIWLGISRWELGRFSASSSGGGQFAKLLKRAHIVKINELQNIPELEDPFQIKRTAGLQRVELPR
;
A
#
# COMPACT_ATOMS: atom_id res chain seq x y z
N MET A 1 9.91 36.31 48.50
CA MET A 1 9.24 37.57 48.12
C MET A 1 8.09 37.16 47.22
N PHE A 2 6.85 37.20 47.71
CA PHE A 2 5.70 36.50 47.12
C PHE A 2 4.41 37.28 47.45
N ASN A 3 3.42 37.24 46.54
CA ASN A 3 1.99 37.55 46.77
C ASN A 3 1.62 39.04 47.10
N HIS A 4 0.46 39.62 46.71
CA HIS A 4 -0.68 39.16 45.89
C HIS A 4 -1.68 40.33 45.58
N LYS A 5 -2.61 40.10 44.64
CA LYS A 5 -4.06 40.50 44.65
C LYS A 5 -4.59 41.92 44.28
N ASN A 6 -5.32 41.92 43.14
CA ASN A 6 -6.77 42.19 42.95
C ASN A 6 -7.45 43.54 43.27
N SER A 7 -8.24 44.02 42.29
CA SER A 7 -9.70 44.29 42.42
C SER A 7 -10.39 44.30 41.03
N ARG A 8 -11.32 43.38 40.71
CA ARG A 8 -12.82 43.48 40.75
C ARG A 8 -13.48 44.42 39.70
N MET A 9 -14.73 44.25 39.20
CA MET A 9 -15.68 43.13 38.96
C MET A 9 -17.05 43.71 38.49
N LYS A 10 -17.95 42.91 37.85
CA LYS A 10 -19.40 43.17 37.49
C LYS A 10 -19.63 43.91 36.15
N SER A 11 -20.73 43.74 35.37
CA SER A 11 -21.90 42.81 35.26
C SER A 11 -22.76 43.29 34.04
N GLY A 12 -23.64 42.54 33.33
CA GLY A 12 -24.16 41.15 33.40
C GLY A 12 -25.11 40.84 32.20
N GLY A 13 -25.99 39.83 32.29
CA GLY A 13 -26.90 39.37 31.20
C GLY A 13 -28.24 40.13 31.07
N LEU A 14 -29.29 39.68 30.35
CA LEU A 14 -29.60 38.44 29.59
C LEU A 14 -30.89 38.68 28.71
N TYR A 15 -31.26 37.73 27.82
CA TYR A 15 -32.52 37.50 27.04
C TYR A 15 -32.46 37.85 25.53
N LEU A 16 -32.61 36.98 24.50
CA LEU A 16 -32.96 35.55 24.26
C LEU A 16 -34.31 35.36 23.51
N LEU A 17 -34.25 34.86 22.25
CA LEU A 17 -35.22 34.06 21.44
C LEU A 17 -35.05 34.39 19.93
N PHE A 18 -35.21 33.52 18.90
CA PHE A 18 -34.96 32.08 18.65
C PHE A 18 -35.28 31.80 17.13
N ILE A 19 -34.87 30.65 16.54
CA ILE A 19 -35.27 30.11 15.18
C ILE A 19 -34.55 30.82 13.99
N SER A 20 -33.98 30.19 12.95
CA SER A 20 -33.81 28.77 12.52
C SER A 20 -32.60 28.59 11.56
N SER A 21 -31.88 27.47 11.73
CA SER A 21 -31.18 26.60 10.73
C SER A 21 -30.59 27.16 9.42
N VAL A 22 -29.32 26.81 9.14
CA VAL A 22 -28.78 26.07 7.95
C VAL A 22 -27.27 26.31 7.77
N PHE A 23 -26.49 25.22 7.78
CA PHE A 23 -25.12 24.99 7.26
C PHE A 23 -24.05 26.10 7.36
N MET A 24 -23.07 25.87 8.26
CA MET A 24 -21.69 26.36 8.10
C MET A 24 -20.86 25.25 7.45
N ILE A 25 -20.28 25.51 6.27
CA ILE A 25 -19.16 24.73 5.73
C ILE A 25 -17.91 25.55 6.04
N ILE A 26 -17.17 25.14 7.07
CA ILE A 26 -15.82 25.66 7.29
C ILE A 26 -14.91 24.79 6.43
N SER A 27 -14.44 25.34 5.32
CA SER A 27 -13.35 24.71 4.56
C SER A 27 -12.11 24.71 5.43
N CYS A 28 -11.50 23.55 5.62
CA CYS A 28 -10.22 23.44 6.30
C CYS A 28 -9.17 23.16 5.23
N GLU A 29 -8.32 24.15 5.01
CA GLU A 29 -7.21 24.14 4.07
C GLU A 29 -6.25 22.99 4.40
N GLU A 30 -5.87 22.21 3.38
CA GLU A 30 -4.98 21.06 3.55
C GLU A 30 -3.53 21.55 3.55
N PRO A 31 -2.75 21.34 4.64
CA PRO A 31 -1.45 21.98 4.78
C PRO A 31 -0.41 21.34 3.85
N ASP A 32 0.41 22.19 3.22
CA ASP A 32 1.52 21.79 2.35
C ASP A 32 2.40 20.69 2.97
N LYS A 33 2.24 19.47 2.46
CA LYS A 33 3.23 18.41 2.67
C LYS A 33 4.46 18.72 1.85
N THR A 34 5.37 19.47 2.46
CA THR A 34 6.78 19.45 2.07
C THR A 34 7.22 17.98 1.97
N ASN A 35 7.72 17.58 0.80
CA ASN A 35 8.31 16.26 0.57
C ASN A 35 9.65 16.16 1.32
N GLN A 36 9.59 16.08 2.65
CA GLN A 36 10.63 15.42 3.43
C GLN A 36 10.48 13.93 3.19
N VAL A 37 11.41 13.36 2.43
CA VAL A 37 11.65 11.92 2.48
C VAL A 37 12.17 11.63 3.89
N VAL A 38 11.26 11.20 4.76
CA VAL A 38 11.61 10.60 6.04
C VAL A 38 12.17 9.22 5.70
N GLU A 39 13.48 9.06 5.79
CA GLU A 39 14.05 7.72 5.94
C GLU A 39 13.53 7.18 7.28
N GLU A 40 12.64 6.18 7.23
CA GLU A 40 12.17 5.48 8.42
C GLU A 40 13.33 4.65 8.98
N GLU A 41 13.99 5.18 10.02
CA GLU A 41 15.04 4.45 10.75
C GLU A 41 14.42 3.24 11.49
N LEU A 42 14.47 2.08 10.84
CA LEU A 42 14.04 0.79 11.41
C LEU A 42 14.86 0.45 12.67
N ALA A 43 14.18 0.13 13.78
CA ALA A 43 14.86 -0.24 15.01
C ALA A 43 15.53 -1.62 14.91
N ASN A 44 16.81 -1.73 15.26
CA ASN A 44 17.49 -3.02 15.42
C ASN A 44 18.47 -2.99 16.60
N THR A 45 18.21 -3.82 17.62
CA THR A 45 19.03 -3.91 18.83
C THR A 45 19.94 -5.14 18.90
N LEU A 46 19.94 -6.04 17.91
CA LEU A 46 20.66 -7.32 17.97
C LEU A 46 22.15 -7.16 18.25
N GLU A 47 22.81 -6.22 17.58
CA GLU A 47 24.24 -5.91 17.78
C GLU A 47 24.55 -5.12 19.07
N THR A 48 23.53 -4.61 19.77
CA THR A 48 23.72 -3.88 21.03
C THR A 48 24.13 -4.87 22.11
N ALA A 49 25.27 -4.63 22.77
CA ALA A 49 25.86 -5.63 23.68
C ALA A 49 25.04 -5.89 24.97
N ASP A 50 24.34 -4.88 25.49
CA ASP A 50 23.52 -4.96 26.71
C ASP A 50 22.37 -3.96 26.63
N LEU A 51 21.16 -4.42 26.98
CA LEU A 51 19.92 -3.61 27.00
C LEU A 51 19.50 -3.24 28.44
N GLY A 52 20.18 -3.79 29.45
CA GLY A 52 19.95 -3.48 30.87
C GLY A 52 18.73 -4.14 31.53
N GLY A 53 17.93 -4.88 30.76
CA GLY A 53 16.78 -5.66 31.24
C GLY A 53 17.11 -7.13 31.57
N ARG A 54 16.07 -7.93 31.85
CA ARG A 54 16.17 -9.38 32.09
C ARG A 54 16.64 -10.11 30.84
N THR A 55 17.43 -11.17 31.02
CA THR A 55 17.88 -12.06 29.93
C THR A 55 17.70 -13.53 30.29
N GLY A 56 17.56 -14.39 29.28
CA GLY A 56 17.42 -15.84 29.45
C GLY A 56 17.65 -16.61 28.16
N TYR A 57 18.23 -17.80 28.24
CA TYR A 57 18.48 -18.63 27.05
C TYR A 57 17.18 -19.16 26.47
N ILE A 58 16.98 -19.04 25.16
CA ILE A 58 15.76 -19.50 24.48
C ILE A 58 15.48 -20.99 24.74
N SER A 59 16.52 -21.82 24.90
CA SER A 59 16.42 -23.24 25.25
C SER A 59 15.79 -23.53 26.61
N ASP A 60 15.77 -22.56 27.53
CA ASP A 60 15.14 -22.71 28.85
C ASP A 60 13.65 -22.32 28.81
N TYR A 61 13.24 -21.51 27.82
CA TYR A 61 11.95 -20.82 27.75
C TYR A 61 11.08 -21.23 26.56
N PHE A 62 11.64 -21.93 25.58
CA PHE A 62 10.95 -22.49 24.42
C PHE A 62 11.04 -24.02 24.42
N TYR A 63 10.28 -24.67 23.54
CA TYR A 63 10.12 -26.11 23.54
C TYR A 63 11.39 -26.87 23.10
N ASP A 64 11.87 -27.80 23.93
CA ASP A 64 12.95 -28.74 23.57
C ASP A 64 12.44 -29.75 22.53
N PHE A 65 12.74 -29.48 21.26
CA PHE A 65 12.33 -30.33 20.16
C PHE A 65 13.02 -31.70 20.11
N ASP A 66 14.03 -31.99 20.93
CA ASP A 66 14.57 -33.35 21.13
C ASP A 66 13.72 -34.19 22.14
N SER A 67 12.61 -33.63 22.64
CA SER A 67 11.70 -34.28 23.60
C SER A 67 10.30 -34.53 23.02
N ASN A 68 9.62 -35.59 23.50
CA ASN A 68 8.21 -35.83 23.18
C ASN A 68 7.36 -34.90 24.04
N ILE A 69 6.93 -33.81 23.44
CA ILE A 69 6.09 -32.77 24.04
C ILE A 69 4.65 -33.07 23.69
N ASN A 70 3.78 -33.01 24.70
CA ASN A 70 2.33 -33.04 24.53
C ASN A 70 1.75 -31.99 25.49
N VAL A 71 1.41 -30.83 24.94
CA VAL A 71 0.82 -29.69 25.67
C VAL A 71 -0.66 -29.57 25.32
N GLU A 72 -1.49 -29.45 26.34
CA GLU A 72 -2.92 -29.17 26.24
C GLU A 72 -3.14 -27.69 26.57
N PHE A 73 -3.69 -26.95 25.62
CA PHE A 73 -4.14 -25.57 25.77
C PHE A 73 -5.66 -25.51 25.74
N TYR A 74 -6.23 -24.57 26.49
CA TYR A 74 -7.59 -24.09 26.28
C TYR A 74 -7.60 -23.05 25.16
N ARG A 75 -8.38 -23.29 24.10
CA ARG A 75 -8.51 -22.41 22.92
C ARG A 75 -9.78 -21.56 23.03
N PHE A 76 -9.61 -20.25 23.09
CA PHE A 76 -10.67 -19.25 23.03
C PHE A 76 -10.78 -18.74 21.60
N SER A 77 -11.93 -18.98 20.96
CA SER A 77 -12.26 -18.42 19.64
C SER A 77 -12.56 -16.91 19.72
N SER A 78 -12.57 -16.20 18.59
CA SER A 78 -12.82 -14.75 18.53
C SER A 78 -14.06 -14.28 19.32
N SER A 79 -15.12 -15.09 19.37
CA SER A 79 -16.35 -14.78 20.13
C SER A 79 -16.17 -14.76 21.66
N TYR A 80 -15.15 -15.47 22.17
CA TYR A 80 -14.82 -15.59 23.60
C TYR A 80 -13.42 -15.06 23.93
N PHE A 81 -12.74 -14.42 22.97
CA PHE A 81 -11.36 -13.96 23.09
C PHE A 81 -11.09 -13.04 24.28
N THR A 82 -12.11 -12.28 24.74
CA THR A 82 -12.00 -11.32 25.85
C THR A 82 -12.41 -11.87 27.21
N PHE A 83 -12.93 -13.10 27.27
CA PHE A 83 -13.34 -13.73 28.53
C PHE A 83 -12.08 -14.20 29.27
N ASP A 84 -12.02 -14.06 30.59
CA ASP A 84 -11.06 -14.85 31.37
C ASP A 84 -11.58 -16.29 31.56
N TYR A 85 -10.70 -17.21 31.99
CA TYR A 85 -11.03 -18.62 32.14
C TYR A 85 -12.17 -18.85 33.15
N ASP A 86 -12.15 -18.14 34.28
CA ASP A 86 -13.20 -18.19 35.30
C ASP A 86 -14.55 -17.68 34.76
N GLN A 87 -14.58 -16.61 33.97
CA GLN A 87 -15.79 -16.12 33.30
C GLN A 87 -16.37 -17.16 32.34
N TYR A 88 -15.51 -17.85 31.57
CA TYR A 88 -15.94 -18.92 30.67
C TYR A 88 -16.58 -20.08 31.45
N LEU A 89 -15.87 -20.62 32.45
CA LEU A 89 -16.37 -21.68 33.33
C LEU A 89 -17.70 -21.32 33.98
N ASN A 90 -17.82 -20.12 34.55
CA ASN A 90 -19.00 -19.73 35.30
C ASN A 90 -20.22 -19.38 34.42
N LEU A 91 -20.01 -18.85 33.20
CA LEU A 91 -21.10 -18.51 32.30
C LEU A 91 -21.62 -19.72 31.51
N LEU A 92 -20.71 -20.54 30.99
CA LEU A 92 -21.06 -21.65 30.09
C LEU A 92 -21.21 -22.99 30.81
N GLN A 93 -20.70 -23.10 32.06
CA GLN A 93 -20.68 -24.33 32.86
C GLN A 93 -19.92 -25.47 32.16
N ASP A 94 -18.94 -25.11 31.33
CA ASP A 94 -18.09 -26.00 30.56
C ASP A 94 -16.68 -25.39 30.43
N THR A 95 -15.67 -26.21 30.14
CA THR A 95 -14.32 -25.73 29.82
C THR A 95 -14.23 -25.22 28.37
N PRO A 96 -13.32 -24.29 28.05
CA PRO A 96 -13.02 -23.96 26.66
C PRO A 96 -12.54 -25.19 25.88
N PRO A 97 -12.74 -25.26 24.55
CA PRO A 97 -12.26 -26.37 23.73
C PRO A 97 -10.75 -26.59 23.88
N ASN A 98 -10.33 -27.87 23.94
CA ASN A 98 -8.92 -28.23 24.04
C ASN A 98 -8.23 -28.18 22.67
N LEU A 99 -7.03 -27.61 22.65
CA LEU A 99 -6.06 -27.69 21.55
C LEU A 99 -4.81 -28.43 22.05
N ASN A 100 -4.36 -29.42 21.30
CA ASN A 100 -3.17 -30.20 21.61
C ASN A 100 -2.01 -29.75 20.72
N VAL A 101 -0.83 -29.54 21.31
CA VAL A 101 0.44 -29.33 20.60
C VAL A 101 1.34 -30.52 20.87
N ARG A 102 1.73 -31.24 19.81
CA ARG A 102 2.60 -32.44 19.89
C ARG A 102 3.84 -32.30 19.04
N SER A 103 5.01 -32.62 19.60
CA SER A 103 6.25 -32.76 18.84
C SER A 103 6.54 -34.23 18.50
N PHE A 104 7.26 -34.46 17.41
CA PHE A 104 7.56 -35.80 16.89
C PHE A 104 9.07 -36.02 16.65
N PRO A 105 9.94 -35.93 17.68
CA PRO A 105 11.41 -36.01 17.58
C PRO A 105 11.96 -37.33 17.02
N GLU A 106 11.16 -38.39 16.93
CA GLU A 106 11.58 -39.66 16.32
C GLU A 106 11.59 -39.58 14.77
N TYR A 107 10.95 -38.56 14.20
CA TYR A 107 10.91 -38.24 12.77
C TYR A 107 11.67 -36.96 12.47
N LEU A 108 12.44 -36.96 11.39
CA LEU A 108 13.16 -35.80 10.87
C LEU A 108 12.81 -35.59 9.41
N VAL A 109 12.71 -34.33 9.00
CA VAL A 109 12.69 -33.98 7.57
C VAL A 109 14.15 -33.78 7.16
N GLU A 110 14.80 -34.82 6.59
CA GLU A 110 16.18 -34.69 6.09
C GLU A 110 16.21 -33.97 4.75
N ILE A 111 17.26 -33.16 4.60
CA ILE A 111 17.48 -32.26 3.49
C ILE A 111 19.01 -32.12 3.22
N THR A 112 19.66 -32.94 2.37
CA THR A 112 21.16 -32.98 2.27
C THR A 112 21.83 -33.03 0.85
N PRO A 113 22.66 -32.02 0.44
CA PRO A 113 23.35 -31.97 -0.88
C PRO A 113 24.89 -32.15 -0.83
N THR A 114 25.46 -33.34 -1.10
CA THR A 114 26.95 -33.44 -1.15
C THR A 114 27.53 -34.54 -2.06
N GLN A 115 27.36 -34.49 -3.39
CA GLN A 115 28.29 -35.17 -4.32
C GLN A 115 28.50 -34.38 -5.65
N HIS A 116 29.64 -33.69 -5.77
CA HIS A 116 30.03 -32.86 -6.92
C HIS A 116 30.42 -33.64 -8.21
N GLU A 117 30.20 -34.95 -8.29
CA GLU A 117 30.55 -35.80 -9.45
C GLU A 117 29.40 -35.95 -10.47
N TYR A 118 28.19 -35.46 -10.16
CA TYR A 118 26.97 -35.69 -10.97
C TYR A 118 26.44 -34.45 -11.70
N ALA A 119 26.94 -33.26 -11.36
CA ALA A 119 26.58 -31.98 -11.98
C ALA A 119 27.46 -31.60 -13.19
N GLU A 120 28.46 -32.43 -13.55
CA GLU A 120 29.38 -32.14 -14.66
C GLU A 120 28.68 -32.24 -16.02
N ARG A 121 28.38 -31.09 -16.63
CA ARG A 121 27.73 -30.98 -17.94
C ARG A 121 28.68 -31.45 -19.05
N THR A 122 28.32 -32.51 -19.77
CA THR A 122 29.03 -32.99 -20.98
C THR A 122 28.34 -32.46 -22.23
N LEU A 123 29.07 -31.81 -23.13
CA LEU A 123 28.54 -31.32 -24.42
C LEU A 123 28.05 -32.46 -25.33
N ILE A 124 26.98 -32.21 -26.09
CA ILE A 124 26.46 -33.13 -27.12
C ILE A 124 26.68 -32.50 -28.51
N ASP A 125 27.89 -32.67 -29.05
CA ASP A 125 28.33 -32.09 -30.34
C ASP A 125 27.37 -32.32 -31.52
N SER A 126 26.55 -33.37 -31.50
CA SER A 126 25.59 -33.68 -32.56
C SER A 126 24.27 -32.91 -32.51
N LEU A 127 24.02 -32.15 -31.43
CA LEU A 127 22.80 -31.36 -31.22
C LEU A 127 23.08 -29.86 -30.99
N THR A 128 24.35 -29.49 -30.79
CA THR A 128 24.79 -28.08 -30.72
C THR A 128 24.90 -27.47 -32.12
N ILE A 129 24.30 -26.30 -32.33
CA ILE A 129 24.29 -25.52 -33.56
C ILE A 129 24.55 -24.06 -33.19
N THR A 130 25.64 -23.47 -33.69
CA THR A 130 25.92 -22.04 -33.49
C THR A 130 25.22 -21.17 -34.55
N ASP A 131 25.09 -19.88 -34.27
CA ASP A 131 24.62 -18.86 -35.20
C ASP A 131 23.19 -19.10 -35.75
N VAL A 132 22.25 -19.50 -34.88
CA VAL A 132 20.84 -19.74 -35.26
C VAL A 132 20.08 -18.42 -35.28
N VAL A 133 19.66 -18.01 -36.48
CA VAL A 133 18.89 -16.77 -36.68
C VAL A 133 17.39 -16.99 -36.48
N GLU A 134 16.80 -16.35 -35.47
CA GLU A 134 15.36 -16.26 -35.24
C GLU A 134 14.81 -14.89 -35.70
N SER A 135 13.56 -14.84 -36.16
CA SER A 135 12.89 -13.60 -36.56
C SER A 135 11.69 -13.34 -35.67
N ASN A 136 11.65 -12.19 -35.00
CA ASN A 136 10.62 -11.82 -34.04
C ASN A 136 10.07 -10.41 -34.31
N SER A 137 9.05 -9.98 -33.58
CA SER A 137 8.43 -8.66 -33.74
C SER A 137 7.90 -8.09 -32.44
N ILE A 138 8.15 -6.80 -32.19
CA ILE A 138 7.66 -6.07 -31.02
C ILE A 138 6.71 -4.93 -31.43
N LEU A 139 5.63 -4.76 -30.67
CA LEU A 139 4.65 -3.68 -30.86
C LEU A 139 5.04 -2.48 -29.99
N ILE A 140 5.11 -1.31 -30.62
CA ILE A 140 5.30 -0.01 -29.95
C ILE A 140 3.98 0.76 -30.07
N LEU A 141 3.52 1.32 -28.95
CA LEU A 141 2.27 2.09 -28.82
C LEU A 141 2.63 3.53 -28.47
N SER A 142 2.01 4.50 -29.13
CA SER A 142 2.14 5.91 -28.74
C SER A 142 1.36 6.21 -27.44
N THR A 143 1.67 7.36 -26.83
CA THR A 143 0.78 8.01 -25.86
C THR A 143 -0.56 8.29 -26.52
N GLN A 144 -1.66 8.07 -25.79
CA GLN A 144 -3.01 8.44 -26.23
C GLN A 144 -3.32 9.86 -25.76
N PHE A 145 -3.82 10.72 -26.66
CA PHE A 145 -4.22 12.09 -26.34
C PHE A 145 -5.43 12.52 -27.15
N LYS A 146 -5.93 13.74 -26.90
CA LYS A 146 -6.97 14.40 -27.69
C LYS A 146 -6.49 15.80 -28.07
N ASN A 147 -6.84 16.24 -29.27
CA ASN A 147 -6.67 17.62 -29.71
C ASN A 147 -7.79 18.49 -29.16
N VAL A 148 -7.46 19.73 -28.78
CA VAL A 148 -8.45 20.80 -28.60
C VAL A 148 -8.73 21.36 -29.98
N GLU A 149 -9.89 21.05 -30.57
CA GLU A 149 -10.21 21.49 -31.94
C GLU A 149 -10.77 22.92 -31.95
N SER A 150 -11.60 23.25 -30.95
CA SER A 150 -12.07 24.61 -30.68
C SER A 150 -12.41 24.80 -29.20
N LEU A 151 -12.54 26.05 -28.78
CA LEU A 151 -13.17 26.45 -27.52
C LEU A 151 -14.45 27.23 -27.83
N VAL A 152 -15.53 26.95 -27.10
CA VAL A 152 -16.84 27.61 -27.31
C VAL A 152 -17.35 28.15 -25.99
N TRP A 153 -17.82 29.40 -25.97
CA TRP A 153 -18.38 30.01 -24.76
C TRP A 153 -19.67 29.32 -24.31
N ASP A 154 -19.73 28.94 -23.03
CA ASP A 154 -20.81 28.15 -22.43
C ASP A 154 -22.01 29.01 -22.01
N THR A 155 -22.90 29.33 -22.96
CA THR A 155 -24.11 30.13 -22.72
C THR A 155 -25.23 29.39 -21.99
N ASP A 156 -25.15 28.06 -21.88
CA ASP A 156 -26.12 27.22 -21.14
C ASP A 156 -25.99 27.34 -19.61
N ALA A 157 -24.90 27.93 -19.11
CA ALA A 157 -24.64 28.11 -17.68
C ALA A 157 -25.22 29.42 -17.13
N GLU A 158 -25.45 29.49 -15.81
CA GLU A 158 -25.76 30.76 -15.14
C GLU A 158 -24.66 31.81 -15.42
N PRO A 159 -24.99 33.13 -15.52
CA PRO A 159 -24.04 34.15 -15.99
C PRO A 159 -22.68 34.18 -15.28
N GLN A 160 -22.68 33.98 -13.95
CA GLN A 160 -21.47 33.92 -13.11
C GLN A 160 -20.64 32.62 -13.27
N ALA A 161 -21.14 31.67 -14.06
CA ALA A 161 -20.52 30.37 -14.32
C ALA A 161 -20.29 30.11 -15.81
N GLN A 162 -20.58 31.07 -16.70
CA GLN A 162 -20.24 30.97 -18.12
C GLN A 162 -18.72 31.00 -18.30
N ARG A 163 -18.22 30.22 -19.27
CA ARG A 163 -16.79 30.07 -19.58
C ARG A 163 -16.58 29.31 -20.88
N TYR A 164 -15.38 29.34 -21.44
CA TYR A 164 -15.04 28.49 -22.59
C TYR A 164 -15.04 26.99 -22.23
N LYS A 165 -15.76 26.19 -23.02
CA LYS A 165 -15.73 24.72 -23.02
C LYS A 165 -14.87 24.20 -24.17
N PRO A 166 -13.94 23.25 -23.94
CA PRO A 166 -13.14 22.64 -24.99
C PRO A 166 -13.97 21.60 -25.78
N ASN A 167 -13.98 21.76 -27.09
CA ASN A 167 -14.46 20.78 -28.05
C ASN A 167 -13.27 19.90 -28.49
N ASN A 168 -13.19 18.70 -27.92
CA ASN A 168 -12.05 17.80 -28.08
C ASN A 168 -12.27 16.74 -29.16
N SER A 169 -11.21 16.37 -29.87
CA SER A 169 -11.21 15.27 -30.85
C SER A 169 -11.55 13.90 -30.24
N ASP A 170 -11.75 12.89 -31.09
CA ASP A 170 -11.60 11.49 -30.67
C ASP A 170 -10.15 11.20 -30.19
N TRP A 171 -9.96 10.07 -29.51
CA TRP A 171 -8.63 9.66 -29.03
C TRP A 171 -7.67 9.41 -30.20
N ILE A 172 -6.56 10.14 -30.21
CA ILE A 172 -5.47 10.02 -31.18
C ILE A 172 -4.37 9.15 -30.57
N PHE A 173 -3.96 8.13 -31.30
CA PHE A 173 -2.80 7.29 -31.03
C PHE A 173 -2.38 6.57 -32.32
N ASP A 174 -1.15 6.06 -32.35
CA ASP A 174 -0.63 5.23 -33.43
C ASP A 174 0.19 4.06 -32.87
N THR A 175 0.43 3.05 -33.71
CA THR A 175 1.15 1.84 -33.35
C THR A 175 2.09 1.41 -34.46
N THR A 176 3.32 1.06 -34.12
CA THR A 176 4.27 0.47 -35.09
C THR A 176 4.71 -0.91 -34.62
N THR A 177 4.96 -1.81 -35.57
CA THR A 177 5.51 -3.15 -35.28
C THR A 177 6.92 -3.22 -35.87
N VAL A 178 7.92 -3.34 -35.00
CA VAL A 178 9.32 -3.49 -35.41
C VAL A 178 9.64 -4.97 -35.49
N THR A 179 9.94 -5.46 -36.68
CA THR A 179 10.49 -6.82 -36.88
C THR A 179 12.01 -6.77 -36.70
N TYR A 180 12.55 -7.67 -35.90
CA TYR A 180 13.99 -7.81 -35.69
C TYR A 180 14.43 -9.26 -35.88
N THR A 181 15.72 -9.45 -36.17
CA THR A 181 16.35 -10.76 -36.19
C THR A 181 17.33 -10.87 -35.05
N ASP A 182 17.23 -11.97 -34.34
CA ASP A 182 18.05 -12.35 -33.20
C ASP A 182 18.96 -13.52 -33.62
N THR A 183 20.14 -13.66 -33.03
CA THR A 183 21.10 -14.74 -33.39
C THR A 183 21.61 -15.41 -32.13
N MET A 184 21.12 -16.62 -31.87
CA MET A 184 21.44 -17.39 -30.67
C MET A 184 22.27 -18.63 -30.98
N ASP A 185 23.10 -19.05 -30.04
CA ASP A 185 23.70 -20.39 -30.07
C ASP A 185 22.75 -21.42 -29.44
N VAL A 186 22.36 -22.45 -30.19
CA VAL A 186 21.58 -23.58 -29.66
C VAL A 186 22.56 -24.64 -29.16
N ILE A 187 22.72 -24.79 -27.85
CA ILE A 187 23.73 -25.66 -27.25
C ILE A 187 23.08 -26.82 -26.51
N ALA A 188 23.48 -28.05 -26.82
CA ALA A 188 22.97 -29.24 -26.16
C ALA A 188 24.00 -29.83 -25.20
N TYR A 189 23.61 -30.04 -23.95
CA TYR A 189 24.42 -30.75 -22.95
C TYR A 189 23.66 -31.97 -22.43
N ARG A 190 24.38 -32.93 -21.85
CA ARG A 190 23.82 -33.90 -20.91
C ARG A 190 24.50 -33.77 -19.55
N ALA A 191 23.73 -33.97 -18.50
CA ALA A 191 24.22 -34.20 -17.15
C ALA A 191 23.40 -35.34 -16.52
N VAL A 192 23.80 -35.80 -15.35
CA VAL A 192 22.94 -36.74 -14.59
C VAL A 192 21.74 -35.99 -13.99
N VAL A 193 21.93 -34.71 -13.65
CA VAL A 193 20.93 -33.78 -13.09
C VAL A 193 21.33 -32.33 -13.41
N ASP A 194 20.38 -31.40 -13.39
CA ASP A 194 20.62 -29.98 -13.63
C ASP A 194 21.14 -29.22 -12.40
N THR A 195 21.96 -28.20 -12.64
CA THR A 195 22.55 -27.36 -11.58
C THR A 195 21.53 -26.46 -10.89
N PRO A 196 20.69 -25.64 -11.57
CA PRO A 196 19.56 -24.93 -10.95
C PRO A 196 18.42 -25.84 -10.41
N MET A 197 18.56 -27.17 -10.48
CA MET A 197 17.68 -28.11 -9.74
C MET A 197 18.40 -28.79 -8.56
N ILE A 198 19.64 -28.40 -8.28
CA ILE A 198 20.36 -28.71 -7.04
C ILE A 198 21.14 -27.46 -6.62
N ASP A 199 20.42 -26.47 -6.06
CA ASP A 199 21.10 -25.50 -5.19
C ASP A 199 21.41 -26.15 -3.84
N GLU A 200 20.48 -26.94 -3.29
CA GLU A 200 20.71 -27.73 -2.06
C GLU A 200 19.93 -29.08 -2.05
N GLY A 201 20.04 -29.84 -0.95
CA GLY A 201 19.45 -31.15 -0.57
C GLY A 201 19.53 -32.40 -1.50
N VAL A 202 18.75 -33.46 -1.17
CA VAL A 202 18.83 -34.80 -1.80
C VAL A 202 17.93 -34.91 -3.03
N LEU A 203 18.44 -35.50 -4.10
CA LEU A 203 17.71 -35.66 -5.36
C LEU A 203 17.66 -37.13 -5.82
N PHE A 204 16.45 -37.63 -6.10
CA PHE A 204 16.19 -38.99 -6.59
C PHE A 204 15.95 -38.96 -8.10
N ILE A 205 16.64 -39.84 -8.85
CA ILE A 205 16.59 -39.89 -10.32
C ILE A 205 16.36 -41.30 -10.85
N ASP A 206 15.54 -41.40 -11.90
CA ASP A 206 15.47 -42.60 -12.74
C ASP A 206 16.52 -42.53 -13.85
N GLN A 207 17.56 -43.37 -13.76
CA GLN A 207 18.65 -43.43 -14.74
C GLN A 207 18.23 -44.02 -16.11
N ALA A 208 17.05 -44.62 -16.22
CA ALA A 208 16.51 -45.15 -17.46
C ALA A 208 15.65 -44.14 -18.24
N GLU A 209 15.14 -43.09 -17.59
CA GLU A 209 14.31 -42.06 -18.20
C GLU A 209 15.08 -40.73 -18.28
N TRP A 210 14.98 -40.06 -19.44
CA TRP A 210 15.63 -38.77 -19.70
C TRP A 210 14.57 -37.70 -19.93
N VAL A 211 14.82 -36.50 -19.42
CA VAL A 211 14.00 -35.30 -19.57
C VAL A 211 14.87 -34.16 -20.06
N ASP A 212 14.37 -33.38 -21.00
CA ASP A 212 15.00 -32.17 -21.51
C ASP A 212 14.43 -30.91 -20.84
N THR A 213 15.34 -30.05 -20.37
CA THR A 213 15.03 -28.69 -19.92
C THR A 213 15.76 -27.72 -20.84
N THR A 214 15.05 -26.70 -21.33
CA THR A 214 15.64 -25.66 -22.21
C THR A 214 15.70 -24.34 -21.47
N TYR A 215 16.92 -23.78 -21.37
CA TYR A 215 17.20 -22.46 -20.81
C TYR A 215 17.38 -21.47 -21.95
N GLU A 216 16.74 -20.31 -21.84
CA GLU A 216 17.01 -19.15 -22.70
C GLU A 216 17.92 -18.20 -21.92
N TYR A 217 19.17 -18.08 -22.35
CA TYR A 217 20.11 -17.08 -21.86
C TYR A 217 20.00 -15.85 -22.75
N VAL A 218 19.86 -14.70 -22.11
CA VAL A 218 19.75 -13.40 -22.78
C VAL A 218 20.98 -12.57 -22.48
N ALA A 219 21.40 -11.73 -23.43
CA ALA A 219 22.51 -10.81 -23.19
C ALA A 219 22.12 -9.74 -22.15
N ASP A 220 23.12 -9.25 -21.41
CA ASP A 220 22.95 -8.15 -20.45
C ASP A 220 22.44 -6.86 -21.15
N GLU A 221 22.89 -6.64 -22.39
CA GLU A 221 22.39 -5.58 -23.26
C GLU A 221 21.13 -6.06 -23.99
N ARG A 222 19.98 -5.45 -23.68
CA ARG A 222 18.73 -5.72 -24.39
C ARG A 222 18.68 -5.01 -25.73
N LEU A 223 17.98 -5.61 -26.70
CA LEU A 223 17.65 -4.97 -27.96
C LEU A 223 16.71 -3.79 -27.71
N GLU A 224 17.24 -2.57 -27.80
CA GLU A 224 16.47 -1.34 -27.66
C GLU A 224 15.88 -0.91 -29.01
N PHE A 225 14.55 -0.79 -29.06
CA PHE A 225 13.83 -0.26 -30.21
C PHE A 225 13.16 1.05 -29.83
N SER A 226 13.75 2.16 -30.28
CA SER A 226 13.13 3.47 -30.21
C SER A 226 12.33 3.75 -31.47
N HIS A 227 11.13 4.32 -31.29
CA HIS A 227 10.35 4.92 -32.34
C HIS A 227 9.89 6.31 -31.91
N VAL A 228 9.79 7.22 -32.87
CA VAL A 228 9.28 8.57 -32.66
C VAL A 228 8.01 8.68 -33.47
N PHE A 229 6.86 8.68 -32.79
CA PHE A 229 5.60 8.99 -33.44
C PHE A 229 5.50 10.50 -33.59
N SER A 230 5.18 10.98 -34.79
CA SER A 230 5.01 12.40 -35.07
C SER A 230 3.54 12.70 -35.31
N PHE A 231 2.95 13.51 -34.44
CA PHE A 231 1.56 13.93 -34.52
C PHE A 231 1.45 15.44 -34.71
N GLN A 232 0.36 15.89 -35.35
CA GLN A 232 -0.09 17.28 -35.18
C GLN A 232 -0.93 17.34 -33.91
N ARG A 233 -0.43 18.03 -32.89
CA ARG A 233 -1.11 18.23 -31.61
C ARG A 233 -1.65 19.66 -31.55
N LYS A 234 -2.95 19.78 -31.33
CA LYS A 234 -3.62 21.06 -31.09
C LYS A 234 -3.83 21.24 -29.59
N GLN A 235 -3.28 22.33 -29.05
CA GLN A 235 -3.26 22.61 -27.62
C GLN A 235 -3.41 24.10 -27.34
N LEU A 236 -3.65 24.46 -26.08
CA LEU A 236 -3.58 25.87 -25.67
C LEU A 236 -2.13 26.32 -25.65
N ASN A 237 -1.87 27.48 -26.25
CA ASN A 237 -0.57 28.13 -26.20
C ASN A 237 -0.28 28.60 -24.76
N GLY A 238 0.97 28.42 -24.30
CA GLY A 238 1.40 28.80 -22.95
C GLY A 238 1.32 30.30 -22.64
N ASP A 239 1.23 31.16 -23.66
CA ASP A 239 1.03 32.61 -23.49
C ASP A 239 -0.44 33.06 -23.65
N SER A 240 -1.40 32.12 -23.66
CA SER A 240 -2.81 32.45 -23.85
C SER A 240 -3.40 33.29 -22.71
N LEU A 241 -4.08 34.39 -23.08
CA LEU A 241 -4.86 35.21 -22.13
C LEU A 241 -6.07 34.49 -21.53
N ILE A 242 -6.44 33.29 -21.99
CA ILE A 242 -7.63 32.59 -21.50
C ILE A 242 -7.58 32.27 -19.98
N PHE A 243 -6.39 32.20 -19.40
CA PHE A 243 -6.16 32.01 -17.96
C PHE A 243 -5.74 33.30 -17.24
N ARG A 244 -5.84 34.47 -17.88
CA ARG A 244 -5.37 35.75 -17.32
C ARG A 244 -6.55 36.71 -17.19
N VAL A 245 -6.75 37.23 -15.98
CA VAL A 245 -7.64 38.37 -15.71
C VAL A 245 -6.82 39.63 -15.84
N ASN A 246 -7.21 40.55 -16.73
CA ASN A 246 -6.61 41.88 -16.75
C ASN A 246 -6.88 42.55 -15.41
N THR A 247 -5.85 43.09 -14.77
CA THR A 247 -6.02 43.85 -13.53
C THR A 247 -5.64 45.30 -13.65
N ASP A 248 -5.20 45.76 -14.83
CA ASP A 248 -5.07 47.17 -15.17
C ASP A 248 -6.47 47.75 -15.50
N CYS A 249 -7.20 48.14 -14.46
CA CYS A 249 -8.63 48.47 -14.53
C CYS A 249 -8.87 49.91 -15.05
N ASN A 250 -7.85 50.78 -15.00
CA ASN A 250 -7.88 52.05 -15.73
C ASN A 250 -7.27 51.93 -17.14
N ASP A 251 -6.76 50.74 -17.48
CA ASP A 251 -6.35 50.31 -18.82
C ASP A 251 -5.10 51.08 -19.32
N ASN A 252 -4.30 51.73 -18.47
CA ASN A 252 -3.25 52.68 -18.93
C ASN A 252 -1.89 52.04 -19.28
N GLY A 253 -1.72 50.74 -19.00
CA GLY A 253 -0.48 49.98 -19.17
C GLY A 253 0.51 50.12 -18.02
N SER A 254 0.11 50.75 -16.90
CA SER A 254 0.93 51.01 -15.72
C SER A 254 0.09 51.00 -14.45
N TRP A 255 0.62 50.44 -13.36
CA TRP A 255 0.07 50.65 -12.02
C TRP A 255 0.56 52.01 -11.48
N ASP A 256 -0.34 52.97 -11.22
CA ASP A 256 0.02 54.32 -10.74
C ASP A 256 -0.71 54.84 -9.48
N SER A 257 -1.73 55.67 -9.65
CA SER A 257 -2.57 56.26 -8.62
C SER A 257 -4.04 56.42 -9.05
N ALA A 258 -4.37 56.27 -10.33
CA ALA A 258 -5.74 56.20 -10.83
C ALA A 258 -6.54 55.03 -10.21
N GLU A 259 -5.85 53.96 -9.82
CA GLU A 259 -6.34 52.78 -9.07
C GLU A 259 -6.73 53.11 -7.61
N THR A 260 -6.58 54.37 -7.19
CA THR A 260 -6.95 54.85 -5.86
C THR A 260 -7.89 56.05 -5.87
N ALA A 261 -8.23 56.57 -7.05
CA ALA A 261 -9.14 57.69 -7.23
C ALA A 261 -9.70 57.71 -8.66
N ASP A 262 -11.03 57.65 -8.77
CA ASP A 262 -11.86 57.84 -9.96
C ASP A 262 -11.45 59.09 -10.78
N ILE A 263 -10.49 58.89 -11.69
CA ILE A 263 -9.99 59.85 -12.69
C ILE A 263 -9.96 59.12 -14.03
N GLY A 264 -10.55 59.73 -15.06
CA GLY A 264 -10.56 59.15 -16.40
C GLY A 264 -9.15 58.96 -16.97
N ASN A 265 -9.01 58.02 -17.91
CA ASN A 265 -7.72 57.62 -18.48
C ASN A 265 -7.18 58.60 -19.55
N GLY A 266 -7.93 59.67 -19.86
CA GLY A 266 -7.52 60.69 -20.83
C GLY A 266 -7.62 60.26 -22.30
N ILE A 267 -8.29 59.15 -22.59
CA ILE A 267 -8.74 58.73 -23.92
C ILE A 267 -10.26 58.54 -23.91
N TRP A 268 -10.91 58.60 -25.08
CA TRP A 268 -12.34 58.34 -25.15
C TRP A 268 -12.64 56.84 -25.03
N ASP A 269 -13.51 56.49 -24.09
CA ASP A 269 -13.96 55.12 -23.86
C ASP A 269 -15.24 54.77 -24.66
N PRO A 270 -15.19 53.79 -25.59
CA PRO A 270 -16.40 53.19 -26.16
C PRO A 270 -17.14 52.37 -25.09
N ALA A 271 -18.35 51.93 -25.41
CA ALA A 271 -19.12 51.03 -24.53
C ALA A 271 -18.43 49.67 -24.43
N GLU A 272 -18.63 48.98 -23.31
CA GLU A 272 -18.04 47.66 -23.11
C GLU A 272 -18.58 46.62 -24.09
N PRO A 273 -17.72 45.85 -24.77
CA PRO A 273 -18.14 44.81 -25.69
C PRO A 273 -18.85 43.67 -24.93
N PHE A 274 -20.06 43.34 -25.35
CA PHE A 274 -20.87 42.26 -24.76
C PHE A 274 -21.32 41.26 -25.83
N TYR A 275 -21.58 40.02 -25.41
CA TYR A 275 -22.10 38.98 -26.30
C TYR A 275 -23.62 39.07 -26.36
N ASP A 276 -24.13 39.72 -27.42
CA ASP A 276 -25.56 39.80 -27.75
C ASP A 276 -26.11 38.39 -28.07
N LEU A 277 -26.82 37.79 -27.12
CA LEU A 277 -27.33 36.42 -27.17
C LEU A 277 -28.69 36.32 -27.87
N ASP A 278 -29.48 37.40 -27.87
CA ASP A 278 -30.86 37.40 -28.38
C ASP A 278 -31.04 38.19 -29.69
N GLY A 279 -30.07 39.05 -30.02
CA GLY A 279 -29.93 39.82 -31.26
C GLY A 279 -30.58 41.20 -31.23
N ASP A 280 -30.97 41.73 -30.07
CA ASP A 280 -31.63 43.04 -29.95
C ASP A 280 -30.68 44.26 -29.84
N ASN A 281 -29.37 44.01 -29.67
CA ASN A 281 -28.30 45.00 -29.49
C ASN A 281 -28.41 45.83 -28.19
N VAL A 282 -29.00 45.27 -27.12
CA VAL A 282 -29.11 45.87 -25.78
C VAL A 282 -28.55 44.91 -24.74
N LYS A 283 -27.53 45.33 -24.00
CA LYS A 283 -26.88 44.48 -23.01
C LYS A 283 -27.85 44.02 -21.91
N ASP A 284 -28.10 42.73 -21.86
CA ASP A 284 -29.06 42.11 -20.94
C ASP A 284 -28.38 41.51 -19.69
N ALA A 285 -29.17 41.18 -18.67
CA ALA A 285 -28.62 40.70 -17.38
C ALA A 285 -27.96 39.31 -17.44
N SER A 286 -28.21 38.55 -18.52
CA SER A 286 -27.63 37.22 -18.76
C SER A 286 -26.43 37.21 -19.71
N GLU A 287 -26.06 38.38 -20.23
CA GLU A 287 -25.05 38.52 -21.28
C GLU A 287 -23.67 38.83 -20.69
N PRO A 288 -22.63 38.06 -21.06
CA PRO A 288 -21.26 38.31 -20.64
C PRO A 288 -20.69 39.51 -21.41
N PHE A 289 -19.76 40.21 -20.78
CA PHE A 289 -19.11 41.40 -21.33
C PHE A 289 -17.64 41.42 -20.90
N GLU A 290 -16.82 42.16 -21.65
CA GLU A 290 -15.47 42.53 -21.23
C GLU A 290 -15.57 43.69 -20.23
N ASP A 291 -15.54 43.32 -18.95
CA ASP A 291 -15.40 44.24 -17.82
C ASP A 291 -13.97 44.80 -17.83
N ARG A 292 -13.81 46.04 -18.30
CA ARG A 292 -12.50 46.67 -18.49
C ARG A 292 -12.01 47.40 -17.25
N ASN A 293 -12.93 47.78 -16.36
CA ASN A 293 -12.63 48.55 -15.16
C ASN A 293 -12.89 47.80 -13.84
N CYS A 294 -13.12 46.50 -13.94
CA CYS A 294 -13.18 45.56 -12.82
C CYS A 294 -14.33 45.86 -11.84
N ASN A 295 -15.39 46.54 -12.29
CA ASN A 295 -16.48 47.01 -11.43
C ASN A 295 -17.69 46.05 -11.39
N GLU A 296 -17.64 44.92 -12.11
CA GLU A 296 -18.69 43.91 -12.30
C GLU A 296 -20.00 44.42 -12.95
N VAL A 297 -19.99 45.61 -13.56
CA VAL A 297 -21.14 46.31 -14.14
C VAL A 297 -20.83 46.74 -15.58
N TRP A 298 -21.77 46.50 -16.50
CA TRP A 298 -21.57 46.90 -17.89
C TRP A 298 -21.63 48.43 -18.05
N ASP A 299 -20.58 49.01 -18.60
CA ASP A 299 -20.46 50.45 -18.82
C ASP A 299 -20.74 50.88 -20.27
N ALA A 300 -21.46 52.00 -20.37
CA ALA A 300 -21.78 52.66 -21.63
C ALA A 300 -20.65 53.60 -22.09
N ALA A 301 -20.62 53.91 -23.39
CA ALA A 301 -19.62 54.81 -23.97
C ALA A 301 -19.67 56.22 -23.35
N GLU A 302 -18.51 56.85 -23.23
CA GLU A 302 -18.39 58.23 -22.77
C GLU A 302 -19.09 59.23 -23.71
N ALA A 303 -19.56 60.33 -23.14
CA ALA A 303 -20.20 61.39 -23.91
C ALA A 303 -19.17 62.24 -24.68
N TYR A 304 -19.39 62.42 -25.99
CA TYR A 304 -18.55 63.24 -26.85
C TYR A 304 -19.36 64.23 -27.69
N THR A 305 -18.67 65.26 -28.20
CA THR A 305 -19.25 66.29 -29.07
C THR A 305 -19.04 65.94 -30.53
N ASP A 306 -19.97 65.19 -31.11
CA ASP A 306 -20.02 64.92 -32.56
C ASP A 306 -20.14 66.24 -33.36
N ALA A 307 -18.99 66.76 -33.82
CA ALA A 307 -18.85 68.04 -34.47
C ALA A 307 -19.14 67.96 -35.97
N ASN A 308 -19.15 66.74 -36.53
CA ASN A 308 -19.28 66.50 -37.97
C ASN A 308 -20.59 65.77 -38.38
N SER A 309 -21.35 65.30 -37.40
CA SER A 309 -22.63 64.59 -37.50
C SER A 309 -22.55 63.21 -38.16
N ASN A 310 -21.49 62.44 -37.90
CA ASN A 310 -21.36 61.04 -38.36
C ASN A 310 -21.85 59.99 -37.34
N GLY A 311 -22.06 60.37 -36.08
CA GLY A 311 -22.45 59.46 -34.99
C GLY A 311 -21.31 58.57 -34.47
N GLN A 312 -20.05 58.97 -34.63
CA GLN A 312 -18.87 58.31 -34.08
C GLN A 312 -17.93 59.37 -33.48
N TYR A 313 -17.10 59.00 -32.49
CA TYR A 313 -16.08 59.91 -31.97
C TYR A 313 -14.93 60.05 -32.98
N ASP A 314 -14.66 61.27 -33.43
CA ASP A 314 -13.51 61.58 -34.27
C ASP A 314 -12.33 62.15 -33.46
N ALA A 315 -11.11 61.74 -33.81
CA ALA A 315 -9.89 62.18 -33.14
C ALA A 315 -9.72 63.72 -33.19
N GLY A 316 -9.94 64.37 -32.04
CA GLY A 316 -9.90 65.83 -31.89
C GLY A 316 -11.25 66.48 -31.58
N GLU A 317 -12.31 65.70 -31.35
CA GLU A 317 -13.55 66.15 -30.74
C GLU A 317 -13.43 66.22 -29.20
N ASP A 318 -14.24 67.07 -28.56
CA ASP A 318 -14.25 67.21 -27.09
C ASP A 318 -15.12 66.11 -26.47
N PHE A 319 -14.59 65.35 -25.49
CA PHE A 319 -15.31 64.32 -24.73
C PHE A 319 -15.30 64.61 -23.21
N GLU A 320 -16.26 64.04 -22.49
CA GLU A 320 -16.37 64.12 -21.03
C GLU A 320 -15.65 62.94 -20.38
N ASP A 321 -14.32 63.03 -20.29
CA ASP A 321 -13.36 62.15 -19.56
C ASP A 321 -13.78 62.01 -18.08
N SER A 322 -14.77 61.16 -17.84
CA SER A 322 -15.46 60.99 -16.57
C SER A 322 -15.34 59.52 -16.21
N GLY A 323 -14.51 59.22 -15.22
CA GLY A 323 -14.44 57.85 -14.70
C GLY A 323 -15.80 57.37 -14.19
N ASN A 324 -15.92 56.05 -14.04
CA ASN A 324 -17.19 55.32 -13.94
C ASN A 324 -18.06 55.68 -12.71
N GLY A 325 -17.58 56.54 -11.80
CA GLY A 325 -18.28 56.95 -10.59
C GLY A 325 -18.07 56.00 -9.40
N ILE A 326 -17.15 55.05 -9.53
CA ILE A 326 -16.75 54.06 -8.54
C ILE A 326 -15.26 54.28 -8.24
N ILE A 327 -14.87 54.04 -6.98
CA ILE A 327 -13.44 53.95 -6.63
C ILE A 327 -13.16 52.47 -6.52
N ASP A 328 -12.42 51.95 -7.48
CA ASP A 328 -12.12 50.53 -7.55
C ASP A 328 -11.17 50.10 -6.43
N GLY A 329 -11.12 48.78 -6.18
CA GLY A 329 -10.19 48.21 -5.22
C GLY A 329 -8.75 48.33 -5.72
N ALA A 330 -7.77 48.34 -4.80
CA ALA A 330 -6.38 48.25 -5.21
C ALA A 330 -6.14 46.94 -5.99
N GLU A 331 -5.65 47.07 -7.22
CA GLU A 331 -5.39 45.98 -8.15
C GLU A 331 -4.36 44.98 -7.56
N GLU A 332 -4.61 43.67 -7.71
CA GLU A 332 -3.58 42.65 -7.47
C GLU A 332 -2.84 42.32 -8.78
N TYR A 333 -1.55 42.02 -8.69
CA TYR A 333 -0.69 41.71 -9.83
C TYR A 333 0.11 40.43 -9.56
N THR A 334 0.56 39.75 -10.61
CA THR A 334 1.40 38.56 -10.48
C THR A 334 2.87 38.97 -10.50
N ASP A 335 3.50 39.07 -9.34
CA ASP A 335 4.95 39.28 -9.20
C ASP A 335 5.72 38.08 -9.79
N LEU A 336 6.20 38.20 -11.04
CA LEU A 336 6.88 37.15 -11.79
C LEU A 336 8.40 37.20 -11.61
N ASP A 337 8.98 38.35 -11.26
CA ASP A 337 10.43 38.51 -11.06
C ASP A 337 10.89 38.58 -9.60
N GLY A 338 9.95 38.76 -8.66
CA GLY A 338 10.14 38.69 -7.21
C GLY A 338 10.60 39.99 -6.57
N ASP A 339 10.34 41.16 -7.19
CA ASP A 339 10.82 42.46 -6.71
C ASP A 339 9.80 43.27 -5.87
N GLU A 340 8.62 42.70 -5.59
CA GLU A 340 7.50 43.31 -4.87
C GLU A 340 6.99 44.64 -5.50
N GLN A 341 7.18 44.84 -6.82
CA GLN A 341 6.59 45.94 -7.60
C GLN A 341 5.94 45.41 -8.90
N PRO A 342 4.87 46.07 -9.41
CA PRO A 342 4.20 45.67 -10.64
C PRO A 342 4.97 46.08 -11.91
N GLY A 343 5.37 45.10 -12.71
CA GLY A 343 5.82 45.28 -14.09
C GLY A 343 4.67 45.29 -15.13
N ALA A 344 4.91 45.85 -16.31
CA ALA A 344 3.92 45.92 -17.40
C ALA A 344 3.51 44.55 -17.99
N ASN A 345 4.20 43.47 -17.59
CA ASN A 345 3.88 42.08 -17.93
C ASN A 345 3.26 41.30 -16.75
N GLU A 346 2.90 42.00 -15.67
CA GLU A 346 2.48 41.44 -14.39
C GLU A 346 1.08 41.93 -13.95
N LEU A 347 0.51 42.90 -14.68
CA LEU A 347 -0.85 43.45 -14.53
C LEU A 347 -1.97 42.45 -14.94
N PHE A 348 -1.75 41.17 -14.64
CA PHE A 348 -2.70 40.10 -14.82
C PHE A 348 -2.66 39.17 -13.61
N ILE A 349 -3.81 38.72 -13.13
CA ILE A 349 -3.91 37.58 -12.19
C ILE A 349 -4.12 36.29 -12.99
N PHE A 350 -3.40 35.23 -12.61
CA PHE A 350 -3.62 33.90 -13.18
C PHE A 350 -4.85 33.21 -12.57
N ASN A 351 -5.84 32.87 -13.39
CA ASN A 351 -6.98 32.06 -12.99
C ASN A 351 -6.72 30.57 -13.30
N PRO A 352 -6.90 29.63 -12.34
CA PRO A 352 -6.79 28.20 -12.60
C PRO A 352 -7.80 27.64 -13.61
N ILE A 353 -8.84 28.40 -13.98
CA ILE A 353 -9.82 28.04 -15.02
C ILE A 353 -10.08 29.20 -16.00
N PRO A 354 -10.41 28.90 -17.28
CA PRO A 354 -10.95 29.91 -18.20
C PRO A 354 -12.20 30.57 -17.62
N ASN A 355 -12.18 31.90 -17.46
CA ASN A 355 -13.32 32.64 -16.89
C ASN A 355 -13.67 33.94 -17.63
N ASN A 356 -12.76 34.51 -18.42
CA ASN A 356 -12.98 35.80 -19.09
C ASN A 356 -13.43 35.60 -20.53
N LEU A 357 -14.42 36.38 -20.96
CA LEU A 357 -14.81 36.49 -22.36
C LEU A 357 -13.71 37.24 -23.13
N LEU A 358 -13.19 36.66 -24.21
CA LEU A 358 -12.13 37.31 -25.00
C LEU A 358 -12.73 38.23 -26.06
N VAL A 359 -12.14 39.41 -26.23
CA VAL A 359 -12.55 40.42 -27.22
C VAL A 359 -11.34 40.87 -28.02
N THR A 360 -11.47 40.86 -29.35
CA THR A 360 -10.44 41.39 -30.24
C THR A 360 -10.71 42.85 -30.57
N TRP A 361 -9.69 43.67 -30.33
CA TRP A 361 -9.63 45.10 -30.64
C TRP A 361 -8.83 45.37 -31.92
N ALA A 362 -8.77 44.40 -32.83
CA ALA A 362 -8.11 44.54 -34.14
C ALA A 362 -8.68 45.70 -34.99
N ASP A 363 -9.93 46.07 -34.76
CA ASP A 363 -10.50 47.36 -35.11
C ASP A 363 -10.88 48.12 -33.82
N PRO A 364 -10.09 49.14 -33.39
CA PRO A 364 -10.36 49.90 -32.17
C PRO A 364 -11.66 50.71 -32.17
N GLN A 365 -12.41 50.75 -33.27
CA GLN A 365 -13.73 51.39 -33.37
C GLN A 365 -14.88 50.40 -33.42
N ASN A 366 -14.58 49.10 -33.58
CA ASN A 366 -15.55 48.02 -33.61
C ASN A 366 -14.93 46.74 -33.02
N PRO A 367 -14.68 46.71 -31.70
CA PRO A 367 -14.21 45.50 -31.01
C PRO A 367 -15.21 44.34 -31.21
N GLN A 368 -14.70 43.11 -31.25
CA GLN A 368 -15.52 41.91 -31.49
C GLN A 368 -15.29 40.87 -30.41
N VAL A 369 -16.39 40.41 -29.78
CA VAL A 369 -16.39 39.25 -28.90
C VAL A 369 -16.01 38.00 -29.69
N ILE A 370 -15.18 37.14 -29.09
CA ILE A 370 -14.79 35.83 -29.61
C ILE A 370 -15.56 34.75 -28.86
N ASP A 371 -16.76 34.41 -29.31
CA ASP A 371 -17.60 33.36 -28.73
C ASP A 371 -17.12 31.93 -29.07
N VAL A 372 -16.42 31.79 -30.20
CA VAL A 372 -15.75 30.56 -30.63
C VAL A 372 -14.30 30.87 -30.99
N ILE A 373 -13.37 30.09 -30.44
CA ILE A 373 -11.93 30.14 -30.75
C ILE A 373 -11.57 28.89 -31.54
N GLU A 374 -11.09 29.06 -32.77
CA GLU A 374 -10.58 28.01 -33.65
C GLU A 374 -9.04 27.92 -33.58
N THR A 375 -8.47 26.90 -34.26
CA THR A 375 -7.01 26.70 -34.33
C THR A 375 -6.34 27.81 -35.15
N GLY A 376 -5.35 28.50 -34.56
CA GLY A 376 -4.65 29.62 -35.19
C GLY A 376 -5.32 31.00 -35.00
N ASP A 377 -6.44 31.08 -34.28
CA ASP A 377 -7.02 32.37 -33.92
C ASP A 377 -6.07 33.13 -32.98
N SER A 378 -5.93 34.43 -33.24
CA SER A 378 -5.04 35.33 -32.50
C SER A 378 -5.82 36.50 -31.93
N LEU A 379 -5.49 36.90 -30.71
CA LEU A 379 -6.14 37.99 -29.98
C LEU A 379 -5.33 39.27 -30.09
N VAL A 380 -5.99 40.38 -30.41
CA VAL A 380 -5.40 41.73 -30.33
C VAL A 380 -6.08 42.44 -29.17
N THR A 381 -5.33 42.81 -28.13
CA THR A 381 -5.88 43.60 -27.01
C THR A 381 -6.09 45.05 -27.44
N ARG A 382 -6.84 45.82 -26.63
CA ARG A 382 -7.07 47.26 -26.84
C ARG A 382 -5.78 48.06 -27.11
N TRP A 383 -4.69 47.67 -26.43
CA TRP A 383 -3.36 48.30 -26.51
C TRP A 383 -2.51 47.81 -27.69
N GLY A 384 -3.07 46.98 -28.57
CA GLY A 384 -2.38 46.44 -29.74
C GLY A 384 -1.35 45.34 -29.41
N ILE A 385 -1.41 44.75 -28.21
CA ILE A 385 -0.64 43.56 -27.87
C ILE A 385 -1.29 42.37 -28.60
N ILE A 386 -0.49 41.56 -29.28
CA ILE A 386 -0.98 40.44 -30.09
C ILE A 386 -0.55 39.12 -29.45
N TYR A 387 -1.54 38.34 -29.02
CA TYR A 387 -1.37 36.97 -28.55
C TYR A 387 -1.70 36.02 -29.72
N TYR A 388 -0.66 35.40 -30.27
CA TYR A 388 -0.77 34.54 -31.44
C TYR A 388 -1.24 33.13 -31.08
N ASP A 389 -2.03 32.53 -31.96
CA ASP A 389 -2.38 31.11 -31.94
C ASP A 389 -2.87 30.62 -30.56
N ILE A 390 -4.02 31.13 -30.09
CA ILE A 390 -4.62 30.80 -28.78
C ILE A 390 -4.72 29.27 -28.60
N ILE A 391 -5.19 28.60 -29.66
CA ILE A 391 -5.03 27.16 -29.87
C ILE A 391 -3.95 27.00 -30.95
N GLU A 392 -2.75 26.57 -30.55
CA GLU A 392 -1.63 26.33 -31.44
C GLU A 392 -1.67 24.90 -32.02
N GLU A 393 -1.21 24.73 -33.27
CA GLU A 393 -0.95 23.42 -33.88
C GLU A 393 0.57 23.19 -33.94
N ILE A 394 1.04 22.25 -33.13
CA ILE A 394 2.47 21.91 -33.01
C ILE A 394 2.74 20.48 -33.47
N VAL A 395 3.96 20.25 -33.97
CA VAL A 395 4.47 18.89 -34.18
C VAL A 395 4.87 18.31 -32.82
N PHE A 396 4.10 17.35 -32.33
CA PHE A 396 4.41 16.59 -31.13
C PHE A 396 5.14 15.30 -31.50
N GLU A 397 6.39 15.18 -31.04
CA GLU A 397 7.20 13.97 -31.17
C GLU A 397 7.09 13.13 -29.88
N ASP A 398 6.37 12.01 -29.95
CA ASP A 398 6.22 11.05 -28.86
C ASP A 398 7.31 9.98 -28.98
N HIS A 399 8.38 10.17 -28.22
CA HIS A 399 9.50 9.22 -28.15
C HIS A 399 9.11 8.01 -27.32
N LYS A 400 9.11 6.83 -27.94
CA LYS A 400 8.79 5.55 -27.30
C LYS A 400 9.92 4.57 -27.51
N THR A 401 10.59 4.21 -26.41
CA THR A 401 11.53 3.10 -26.33
C THR A 401 10.81 1.88 -25.79
N VAL A 402 10.92 0.75 -26.48
CA VAL A 402 10.65 -0.58 -25.95
C VAL A 402 11.95 -1.38 -25.96
N THR A 403 12.05 -2.39 -25.10
CA THR A 403 13.16 -3.35 -25.13
C THR A 403 12.62 -4.74 -25.42
N ALA A 404 13.34 -5.50 -26.23
CA ALA A 404 13.16 -6.94 -26.35
C ALA A 404 14.37 -7.65 -25.73
N THR A 405 14.21 -8.92 -25.39
CA THR A 405 15.35 -9.78 -25.04
C THR A 405 16.21 -10.01 -26.28
N ASP A 406 17.53 -9.92 -26.10
CA ASP A 406 18.54 -10.38 -27.04
C ASP A 406 18.93 -11.81 -26.60
N LYS A 407 18.67 -12.83 -27.41
CA LYS A 407 18.90 -14.23 -27.03
C LYS A 407 20.31 -14.65 -27.40
N ASP A 408 21.21 -14.61 -26.43
CA ASP A 408 22.60 -15.07 -26.61
C ASP A 408 22.66 -16.59 -26.88
N SER A 409 21.99 -17.40 -26.06
CA SER A 409 22.00 -18.85 -26.25
C SER A 409 20.77 -19.58 -25.72
N LEU A 410 20.34 -20.61 -26.46
CA LEU A 410 19.30 -21.54 -26.07
C LEU A 410 19.97 -22.86 -25.70
N VAL A 411 20.08 -23.12 -24.40
CA VAL A 411 20.81 -24.26 -23.85
C VAL A 411 19.84 -25.35 -23.42
N THR A 412 19.78 -26.44 -24.17
CA THR A 412 18.99 -27.62 -23.79
C THR A 412 19.86 -28.61 -23.00
N LEU A 413 19.54 -28.81 -21.72
CA LEU A 413 20.15 -29.86 -20.90
C LEU A 413 19.26 -31.10 -20.86
N PHE A 414 19.80 -32.22 -21.31
CA PHE A 414 19.22 -33.54 -21.08
C PHE A 414 19.69 -34.07 -19.73
N THR A 415 18.75 -34.37 -18.84
CA THR A 415 18.99 -34.89 -17.48
C THR A 415 18.22 -36.18 -17.25
N ASN A 416 18.57 -36.94 -16.20
CA ASN A 416 17.73 -38.06 -15.79
C ASN A 416 16.49 -37.55 -15.05
N ARG A 417 15.36 -38.25 -15.21
CA ARG A 417 14.09 -37.82 -14.63
C ARG A 417 14.17 -37.75 -13.11
N VAL A 418 13.99 -36.55 -12.56
CA VAL A 418 13.84 -36.32 -11.13
C VAL A 418 12.50 -36.89 -10.66
N ILE A 419 12.55 -37.74 -9.64
CA ILE A 419 11.38 -38.33 -8.96
C ILE A 419 11.26 -37.88 -7.48
N GLY A 420 12.13 -36.96 -7.04
CA GLY A 420 12.04 -36.24 -5.76
C GLY A 420 13.26 -35.33 -5.51
N HIS A 421 13.08 -34.22 -4.79
CA HIS A 421 14.09 -33.21 -4.47
C HIS A 421 13.81 -32.57 -3.09
N ILE A 422 14.85 -32.08 -2.40
CA ILE A 422 14.84 -31.44 -1.06
C ILE A 422 16.02 -30.40 -1.03
N VAL A 423 16.07 -29.35 -0.17
CA VAL A 423 17.02 -28.18 -0.19
C VAL A 423 17.44 -27.62 1.21
N GLY A 424 18.73 -27.68 1.67
CA GLY A 424 19.21 -27.22 3.02
C GLY A 424 20.75 -27.01 3.24
N GLY A 425 21.18 -26.35 4.35
CA GLY A 425 22.54 -25.83 4.60
C GLY A 425 23.07 -25.68 6.08
N GLU A 426 24.38 -25.90 6.25
CA GLU A 426 25.16 -26.21 7.47
C GLU A 426 24.63 -25.74 8.86
N GLY A 427 23.87 -26.58 9.56
CA GLY A 427 23.71 -26.44 11.01
C GLY A 427 22.51 -27.13 11.64
N GLN A 428 22.39 -28.46 11.50
CA GLN A 428 21.16 -29.22 11.76
C GLN A 428 19.98 -28.69 10.92
N ASP A 429 19.97 -29.08 9.66
CA ASP A 429 18.85 -28.93 8.70
C ASP A 429 17.65 -29.84 9.00
N ASP A 430 17.53 -30.21 10.27
CA ASP A 430 16.50 -31.08 10.82
C ASP A 430 15.31 -30.20 11.23
N TYR A 431 14.29 -30.08 10.37
CA TYR A 431 13.04 -29.44 10.78
C TYR A 431 12.28 -30.35 11.75
N PHE A 432 11.98 -29.82 12.93
CA PHE A 432 11.21 -30.49 13.95
C PHE A 432 9.71 -30.35 13.64
N ILE A 433 9.04 -31.50 13.49
CA ILE A 433 7.61 -31.56 13.23
C ILE A 433 6.84 -31.33 14.53
N VAL A 434 6.01 -30.28 14.53
CA VAL A 434 4.99 -30.00 15.54
C VAL A 434 3.62 -30.09 14.87
N LYS A 435 2.68 -30.84 15.46
CA LYS A 435 1.27 -30.86 15.05
C LYS A 435 0.44 -30.12 16.09
N THR A 436 -0.34 -29.15 15.67
CA THR A 436 -1.45 -28.57 16.44
C THR A 436 -2.74 -29.27 16.04
N GLU A 437 -3.61 -29.62 16.98
CA GLU A 437 -4.85 -30.38 16.71
C GLU A 437 -5.97 -29.95 17.68
N TRP A 438 -7.15 -29.59 17.16
CA TRP A 438 -8.31 -29.13 17.92
C TRP A 438 -9.63 -29.59 17.26
N GLU A 439 -10.76 -29.45 17.95
CA GLU A 439 -12.09 -29.73 17.37
C GLU A 439 -12.58 -28.56 16.52
N ASP A 440 -13.11 -28.83 15.31
CA ASP A 440 -13.62 -27.77 14.44
C ASP A 440 -14.95 -27.21 14.98
N ASP A 441 -14.99 -25.91 15.22
CA ASP A 441 -16.16 -25.18 15.71
C ASP A 441 -17.38 -25.26 14.73
N ASN A 442 -17.17 -25.70 13.48
CA ASN A 442 -18.15 -25.67 12.39
C ASN A 442 -18.51 -27.05 11.79
N THR A 443 -17.71 -28.10 12.01
CA THR A 443 -17.92 -29.43 11.37
C THR A 443 -17.73 -30.59 12.35
N GLU A 444 -18.34 -31.74 12.06
CA GLU A 444 -18.05 -32.97 12.80
C GLU A 444 -16.65 -33.48 12.42
N GLY A 445 -15.63 -33.01 13.14
CA GLY A 445 -14.24 -33.38 12.88
C GLY A 445 -13.23 -32.69 13.77
N LYS A 446 -11.96 -33.01 13.53
CA LYS A 446 -10.80 -32.28 14.06
C LYS A 446 -10.15 -31.49 12.95
N ASP A 447 -9.64 -30.32 13.29
CA ASP A 447 -8.74 -29.54 12.44
C ASP A 447 -7.32 -29.56 13.02
N TYR A 448 -6.35 -29.34 12.16
CA TYR A 448 -4.94 -29.48 12.48
C TYR A 448 -4.06 -28.57 11.61
N ASP A 449 -2.89 -28.21 12.12
CA ASP A 449 -1.78 -27.68 11.32
C ASP A 449 -0.47 -28.40 11.65
N TYR A 450 0.39 -28.52 10.63
CA TYR A 450 1.77 -28.93 10.80
C TYR A 450 2.67 -27.69 10.77
N LEU A 451 3.45 -27.51 11.82
CA LEU A 451 4.44 -26.47 11.98
C LEU A 451 5.83 -27.11 11.94
N LEU A 452 6.74 -26.52 11.19
CA LEU A 452 8.10 -27.01 10.99
C LEU A 452 9.07 -25.97 11.52
N PHE A 453 9.76 -26.29 12.61
CA PHE A 453 10.68 -25.36 13.28
C PHE A 453 12.14 -25.80 13.11
N LYS A 454 13.04 -24.83 12.96
CA LYS A 454 14.50 -25.00 13.00
C LYS A 454 15.06 -24.06 14.06
N GLN A 455 15.99 -24.54 14.88
CA GLN A 455 16.66 -23.74 15.91
C GLN A 455 18.15 -23.65 15.60
N PHE A 456 18.62 -22.44 15.31
CA PHE A 456 20.03 -22.15 15.07
C PHE A 456 20.43 -20.90 15.88
N GLU A 457 20.66 -19.76 15.23
CA GLU A 457 20.87 -18.46 15.90
C GLU A 457 19.54 -17.89 16.45
N HIS A 458 18.45 -18.14 15.74
CA HIS A 458 17.09 -17.77 16.10
C HIS A 458 16.19 -19.01 16.09
N ILE A 459 14.91 -18.84 16.46
CA ILE A 459 13.87 -19.82 16.15
C ILE A 459 13.28 -19.45 14.79
N TYR A 460 13.50 -20.31 13.81
CA TYR A 460 12.97 -20.21 12.46
C TYR A 460 11.80 -21.17 12.29
N LYS A 461 10.92 -20.83 11.35
CA LYS A 461 9.80 -21.64 10.93
C LYS A 461 9.75 -21.67 9.41
N LEU A 462 9.67 -22.88 8.85
CA LEU A 462 9.49 -23.04 7.41
C LEU A 462 8.08 -22.62 7.02
N VAL A 463 7.96 -21.57 6.21
CA VAL A 463 6.68 -21.05 5.73
C VAL A 463 6.70 -20.93 4.21
N LYS A 464 5.51 -20.82 3.62
CA LYS A 464 5.38 -20.20 2.29
C LYS A 464 5.01 -18.75 2.49
N PRO A 465 5.82 -17.78 2.04
CA PRO A 465 5.46 -16.37 2.08
C PRO A 465 4.11 -16.13 1.44
N SER A 466 3.31 -15.30 2.10
CA SER A 466 1.87 -15.22 1.87
C SER A 466 1.40 -13.77 1.97
N PHE A 467 0.59 -13.35 1.00
CA PHE A 467 0.18 -11.95 0.82
C PHE A 467 -1.34 -11.86 0.77
N PHE A 468 -1.94 -10.99 1.58
CA PHE A 468 -3.40 -10.88 1.66
C PHE A 468 -4.00 -10.49 0.31
N LYS A 469 -5.19 -10.99 -0.04
CA LYS A 469 -5.94 -10.48 -1.21
C LYS A 469 -7.05 -9.53 -0.73
N PRO A 470 -7.24 -8.37 -1.36
CA PRO A 470 -8.20 -7.37 -0.91
C PRO A 470 -9.64 -7.81 -1.17
N TYR A 471 -10.58 -7.20 -0.44
CA TYR A 471 -12.01 -7.37 -0.67
C TYR A 471 -12.37 -7.03 -2.12
N GLY A 472 -13.10 -7.94 -2.78
CA GLY A 472 -13.43 -7.87 -4.22
C GLY A 472 -12.86 -9.03 -5.05
N TYR A 473 -11.88 -9.78 -4.52
CA TYR A 473 -11.38 -11.02 -5.14
C TYR A 473 -12.21 -12.28 -4.81
N TYR A 474 -13.23 -12.15 -3.95
CA TYR A 474 -14.03 -13.26 -3.43
C TYR A 474 -15.50 -13.12 -3.84
N TRP A 475 -16.04 -14.11 -4.57
CA TRP A 475 -17.41 -14.08 -5.10
C TRP A 475 -18.26 -15.28 -4.63
N SER A 476 -17.70 -16.13 -3.76
CA SER A 476 -18.38 -17.28 -3.14
C SER A 476 -17.64 -17.76 -1.89
N GLU A 477 -18.35 -18.41 -0.95
CA GLU A 477 -17.77 -18.97 0.28
C GLU A 477 -16.58 -19.92 0.00
N GLY A 478 -16.64 -20.68 -1.10
CA GLY A 478 -15.57 -21.59 -1.52
C GLY A 478 -14.28 -20.90 -2.00
N GLN A 479 -14.31 -19.59 -2.29
CA GLN A 479 -13.12 -18.80 -2.65
C GLN A 479 -12.48 -18.12 -1.44
N MET A 480 -13.18 -18.01 -0.31
CA MET A 480 -12.66 -17.39 0.92
C MET A 480 -11.63 -18.27 1.64
N ALA A 481 -11.56 -19.56 1.30
CA ALA A 481 -10.80 -20.61 2.00
C ALA A 481 -9.26 -20.47 2.03
N SER A 482 -8.68 -19.35 1.58
CA SER A 482 -7.25 -19.10 1.79
C SER A 482 -6.83 -17.68 2.15
N GLY A 483 -7.68 -16.64 2.07
CA GLY A 483 -7.40 -15.22 2.42
C GLY A 483 -6.23 -14.50 1.72
N PHE A 484 -5.33 -15.28 1.13
CA PHE A 484 -3.96 -14.97 0.83
C PHE A 484 -3.57 -15.65 -0.49
N TRP A 485 -2.59 -15.07 -1.19
CA TRP A 485 -1.80 -15.74 -2.21
C TRP A 485 -0.49 -16.22 -1.58
N PHE A 486 0.01 -17.39 -1.98
CA PHE A 486 1.26 -17.97 -1.45
C PHE A 486 2.29 -18.09 -2.58
N LYS A 487 3.58 -17.85 -2.26
CA LYS A 487 4.69 -18.19 -3.16
C LYS A 487 4.77 -19.69 -3.42
N ASN A 488 5.44 -20.04 -4.53
CA ASN A 488 5.68 -21.44 -4.90
C ASN A 488 6.79 -22.10 -4.06
N GLU A 489 7.73 -21.31 -3.56
CA GLU A 489 8.85 -21.74 -2.73
C GLU A 489 8.55 -21.62 -1.23
N PHE A 490 9.35 -22.29 -0.42
CA PHE A 490 9.37 -22.14 1.03
C PHE A 490 10.55 -21.23 1.43
N GLU A 491 10.36 -20.44 2.47
CA GLU A 491 11.37 -19.56 3.06
C GLU A 491 11.38 -19.75 4.59
N ASP A 492 12.53 -19.52 5.23
CA ASP A 492 12.66 -19.52 6.69
C ASP A 492 12.19 -18.18 7.27
N GLU A 493 11.08 -18.17 8.01
CA GLU A 493 10.60 -17.00 8.75
C GLU A 493 11.12 -17.04 10.19
N VAL A 494 11.83 -16.00 10.63
CA VAL A 494 12.24 -15.86 12.03
C VAL A 494 11.00 -15.58 12.88
N VAL A 495 10.68 -16.48 13.81
CA VAL A 495 9.57 -16.34 14.76
C VAL A 495 10.06 -15.72 16.07
N TYR A 496 11.26 -16.12 16.52
CA TYR A 496 11.87 -15.55 17.73
C TYR A 496 13.34 -15.22 17.48
N TYR A 497 13.65 -13.92 17.33
CA TYR A 497 15.02 -13.43 17.30
C TYR A 497 15.70 -13.63 18.65
N THR A 498 17.00 -13.94 18.63
CA THR A 498 17.83 -14.03 19.84
C THR A 498 19.22 -13.47 19.57
N SER A 499 19.83 -12.83 20.56
CA SER A 499 21.25 -12.46 20.49
C SER A 499 22.06 -13.53 21.22
N ASN A 500 22.90 -14.29 20.51
CA ASN A 500 23.73 -15.35 21.07
C ASN A 500 22.92 -16.42 21.86
N GLY A 501 21.70 -16.74 21.40
CA GLY A 501 20.81 -17.69 22.06
C GLY A 501 19.99 -17.10 23.23
N LEU A 502 20.10 -15.80 23.51
CA LEU A 502 19.39 -15.12 24.60
C LEU A 502 18.17 -14.33 24.09
N LEU A 503 17.03 -14.52 24.76
CA LEU A 503 15.97 -13.51 24.84
C LEU A 503 16.44 -12.40 25.79
N ARG A 504 16.14 -11.15 25.44
CA ARG A 504 16.53 -9.95 26.20
C ARG A 504 15.35 -8.99 26.28
N GLU A 505 14.97 -8.57 27.48
CA GLU A 505 13.97 -7.53 27.69
C GLU A 505 14.43 -6.22 27.05
N GLY A 506 13.54 -5.58 26.29
CA GLY A 506 13.82 -4.37 25.51
C GLY A 506 14.34 -4.63 24.09
N GLU A 507 14.49 -5.89 23.65
CA GLU A 507 14.88 -6.20 22.27
C GLU A 507 13.85 -5.68 21.27
N ARG A 508 14.31 -5.02 20.20
CA ARG A 508 13.52 -4.57 19.05
C ARG A 508 14.22 -4.91 17.74
N VAL A 509 13.50 -5.52 16.82
CA VAL A 509 13.96 -5.78 15.45
C VAL A 509 12.85 -5.44 14.47
N GLU A 510 13.12 -4.50 13.58
CA GLU A 510 12.21 -4.04 12.54
C GLU A 510 12.83 -4.27 11.16
N THR A 511 12.01 -4.76 10.23
CA THR A 511 12.43 -5.02 8.85
C THR A 511 11.34 -4.56 7.90
N MET A 512 11.74 -3.96 6.77
CA MET A 512 10.84 -3.57 5.70
C MET A 512 11.43 -4.00 4.35
N TYR A 513 10.59 -4.57 3.49
CA TYR A 513 10.95 -4.90 2.11
C TYR A 513 9.73 -4.79 1.19
N TYR A 514 9.99 -4.80 -0.12
CA TYR A 514 8.95 -4.85 -1.15
C TYR A 514 8.98 -6.22 -1.84
N ASP A 515 7.80 -6.78 -2.12
CA ASP A 515 7.65 -8.03 -2.86
C ASP A 515 6.60 -7.88 -3.96
N SER A 516 6.81 -8.56 -5.09
CA SER A 516 5.99 -8.45 -6.30
C SER A 516 5.33 -9.79 -6.60
N THR A 517 4.00 -9.82 -6.49
CA THR A 517 3.20 -11.02 -6.73
C THR A 517 2.39 -10.89 -8.03
N ASN A 518 1.69 -11.95 -8.40
CA ASN A 518 0.69 -11.89 -9.49
C ASN A 518 -0.62 -11.17 -9.10
N VAL A 519 -0.75 -10.69 -7.85
CA VAL A 519 -1.92 -9.94 -7.35
C VAL A 519 -1.61 -8.44 -7.32
N ALA A 520 -0.50 -8.06 -6.68
CA ALA A 520 -0.02 -6.70 -6.52
C ALA A 520 1.46 -6.66 -6.07
N ILE A 521 2.01 -5.44 -5.98
CA ILE A 521 3.23 -5.15 -5.22
C ILE A 521 2.83 -4.83 -3.77
N TYR A 522 3.52 -5.44 -2.82
CA TYR A 522 3.29 -5.24 -1.39
C TYR A 522 4.53 -4.65 -0.74
N ARG A 523 4.36 -3.63 0.12
CA ARG A 523 5.31 -3.30 1.18
C ARG A 523 5.04 -4.23 2.35
N VAL A 524 6.07 -4.90 2.85
CA VAL A 524 5.98 -5.83 3.98
C VAL A 524 6.86 -5.32 5.10
N GLU A 525 6.25 -5.08 6.25
CA GLU A 525 6.90 -4.58 7.44
C GLU A 525 6.72 -5.60 8.57
N ARG A 526 7.79 -5.95 9.27
CA ARG A 526 7.76 -6.79 10.48
C ARG A 526 8.41 -6.06 11.64
N SER A 527 7.80 -6.13 12.82
CA SER A 527 8.35 -5.65 14.08
C SER A 527 8.30 -6.76 15.13
N PHE A 528 9.43 -7.03 15.77
CA PHE A 528 9.61 -7.97 16.87
C PHE A 528 10.01 -7.20 18.13
N GLN A 529 9.30 -7.42 19.23
CA GLN A 529 9.58 -6.80 20.53
C GLN A 529 9.57 -7.85 21.64
N VAL A 530 10.52 -7.76 22.59
CA VAL A 530 10.56 -8.59 23.81
C VAL A 530 10.40 -7.72 25.05
N ASP A 531 9.35 -8.00 25.83
CA ASP A 531 9.08 -7.42 27.15
C ASP A 531 9.06 -8.52 28.22
N VAL A 532 8.85 -8.14 29.48
CA VAL A 532 8.66 -9.07 30.61
C VAL A 532 7.41 -8.67 31.41
N GLU A 533 6.52 -9.63 31.66
CA GLU A 533 5.36 -9.43 32.54
C GLU A 533 4.92 -10.73 33.23
N ASP A 534 4.16 -10.60 34.31
CA ASP A 534 3.53 -11.74 34.99
C ASP A 534 2.33 -12.23 34.18
N VAL A 535 2.16 -13.55 34.07
CA VAL A 535 1.08 -14.19 33.30
C VAL A 535 0.35 -15.23 34.14
N THR A 536 -0.98 -15.20 34.13
CA THR A 536 -1.84 -16.18 34.82
C THR A 536 -2.58 -17.01 33.78
N VAL A 537 -2.55 -18.33 33.96
CA VAL A 537 -3.21 -19.34 33.10
C VAL A 537 -3.67 -20.52 33.94
N PRO A 538 -4.68 -21.31 33.51
CA PRO A 538 -5.29 -22.40 34.28
C PRO A 538 -4.43 -23.69 34.37
N ALA A 539 -3.11 -23.54 34.55
CA ALA A 539 -2.10 -24.59 34.43
C ALA A 539 -1.75 -25.34 35.74
N ALA A 540 -2.57 -25.25 36.78
CA ALA A 540 -2.27 -25.87 38.08
C ALA A 540 -2.01 -27.39 37.97
N GLN A 541 -0.84 -27.84 38.46
CA GLN A 541 -0.43 -29.26 38.42
C GLN A 541 -1.36 -30.19 39.22
N VAL A 542 -2.05 -29.66 40.23
CA VAL A 542 -3.06 -30.36 41.01
C VAL A 542 -4.34 -29.54 40.90
N ARG A 543 -5.38 -30.10 40.29
CA ARG A 543 -6.62 -29.39 39.93
C ARG A 543 -7.72 -29.44 41.00
N GLY A 544 -7.56 -30.29 42.01
CA GLY A 544 -8.49 -30.44 43.14
C GLY A 544 -7.94 -31.33 44.24
N PHE A 545 -8.77 -31.59 45.25
CA PHE A 545 -8.42 -32.44 46.40
C PHE A 545 -9.64 -33.27 46.86
N ILE A 546 -9.39 -34.33 47.63
CA ILE A 546 -10.44 -35.07 48.32
C ILE A 546 -10.71 -34.37 49.64
N ASN A 547 -11.97 -34.00 49.89
CA ASN A 547 -12.40 -33.28 51.09
C ASN A 547 -12.63 -34.25 52.28
N ASN A 548 -13.16 -33.75 53.39
CA ASN A 548 -13.35 -34.56 54.61
C ASN A 548 -14.50 -35.58 54.53
N ASP A 549 -15.35 -35.50 53.51
CA ASP A 549 -16.52 -36.35 53.30
C ASP A 549 -16.28 -37.41 52.20
N ASP A 550 -15.02 -37.63 51.82
CA ASP A 550 -14.55 -38.47 50.71
C ASP A 550 -15.05 -38.03 49.31
N GLU A 551 -15.52 -36.79 49.17
CA GLU A 551 -15.92 -36.16 47.90
C GLU A 551 -14.77 -35.34 47.27
N ILE A 552 -14.80 -35.11 45.96
CA ILE A 552 -13.77 -34.36 45.22
C ILE A 552 -14.17 -32.90 45.08
N GLU A 553 -13.28 -31.99 45.48
CA GLU A 553 -13.46 -30.54 45.39
C GLU A 553 -12.41 -29.95 44.45
N CYS A 554 -12.85 -29.35 43.34
CA CYS A 554 -11.98 -28.75 42.32
C CYS A 554 -11.61 -27.31 42.68
N TYR A 555 -10.34 -26.92 42.47
CA TYR A 555 -9.83 -25.60 42.90
C TYR A 555 -10.43 -24.43 42.13
N ALA A 556 -10.66 -24.57 40.81
CA ALA A 556 -11.26 -23.49 40.01
C ALA A 556 -12.76 -23.30 40.29
N ASN A 557 -13.48 -24.39 40.60
CA ASN A 557 -14.89 -24.30 40.94
C ASN A 557 -15.32 -25.47 41.85
N ALA A 558 -15.59 -25.16 43.12
CA ALA A 558 -16.04 -26.13 44.12
C ALA A 558 -17.47 -26.69 43.86
N ALA A 559 -18.22 -26.12 42.92
CA ALA A 559 -19.51 -26.65 42.47
C ALA A 559 -19.40 -27.59 41.25
N TRP A 560 -18.19 -27.80 40.71
CA TRP A 560 -17.95 -28.71 39.60
C TRP A 560 -18.01 -30.17 40.06
N THR A 561 -18.80 -31.00 39.36
CA THR A 561 -18.91 -32.43 39.66
C THR A 561 -17.83 -33.22 38.91
N ALA A 562 -16.86 -33.76 39.65
CA ALA A 562 -15.76 -34.57 39.11
C ALA A 562 -15.72 -35.97 39.76
N ASP A 563 -15.50 -37.03 38.96
CA ASP A 563 -15.35 -38.41 39.45
C ASP A 563 -13.92 -38.72 39.92
N THR A 564 -12.91 -38.02 39.37
CA THR A 564 -11.50 -38.06 39.76
C THR A 564 -10.87 -36.65 39.78
N ILE A 565 -9.71 -36.49 40.42
CA ILE A 565 -9.00 -35.19 40.46
C ILE A 565 -8.53 -34.76 39.05
N ASP A 566 -8.31 -35.70 38.13
CA ASP A 566 -7.99 -35.42 36.73
C ASP A 566 -9.19 -34.85 35.94
N ASP A 567 -10.43 -35.13 36.37
CA ASP A 567 -11.67 -34.62 35.76
C ASP A 567 -12.03 -33.19 36.23
N CYS A 568 -11.26 -32.63 37.17
CA CYS A 568 -11.40 -31.23 37.52
C CYS A 568 -10.92 -30.31 36.37
N PRO A 569 -11.57 -29.15 36.17
CA PRO A 569 -11.07 -28.11 35.27
C PRO A 569 -9.68 -27.63 35.71
N GLY A 570 -8.90 -27.10 34.77
CA GLY A 570 -7.67 -26.38 35.08
C GLY A 570 -7.91 -25.26 36.09
N ALA A 571 -6.87 -24.84 36.81
CA ALA A 571 -6.99 -23.81 37.84
C ALA A 571 -5.83 -22.83 37.76
N ASP A 572 -6.12 -21.56 38.04
CA ASP A 572 -5.20 -20.45 37.83
C ASP A 572 -3.86 -20.61 38.54
N THR A 573 -2.80 -20.38 37.78
CA THR A 573 -1.41 -20.37 38.22
C THR A 573 -0.73 -19.15 37.60
N THR A 574 -0.23 -18.26 38.45
CA THR A 574 0.54 -17.09 38.02
C THR A 574 2.02 -17.45 37.93
N PHE A 575 2.59 -17.29 36.73
CA PHE A 575 4.02 -17.34 36.48
C PHE A 575 4.58 -15.92 36.49
N THR A 576 5.60 -15.68 37.31
CA THR A 576 6.24 -14.36 37.44
C THR A 576 7.36 -14.19 36.43
N ASP A 577 7.54 -12.97 35.93
CA ASP A 577 8.60 -12.59 34.98
C ASP A 577 8.65 -13.45 33.68
N ALA A 578 7.50 -13.71 33.05
CA ALA A 578 7.46 -14.39 31.76
C ALA A 578 7.99 -13.47 30.64
N PHE A 579 8.70 -14.01 29.66
CA PHE A 579 9.05 -13.23 28.46
C PHE A 579 7.82 -13.11 27.57
N LYS A 580 7.37 -11.87 27.35
CA LYS A 580 6.31 -11.53 26.43
C LYS A 580 6.94 -11.12 25.11
N ILE A 581 6.66 -11.86 24.05
CA ILE A 581 7.17 -11.56 22.72
C ILE A 581 6.01 -11.11 21.85
N THR A 582 6.12 -9.90 21.30
CA THR A 582 5.14 -9.34 20.36
C THR A 582 5.74 -9.33 18.96
N ASN A 583 5.13 -10.07 18.05
CA ASN A 583 5.43 -10.07 16.62
C ASN A 583 4.30 -9.36 15.88
N ILE A 584 4.61 -8.32 15.13
CA ILE A 584 3.68 -7.60 14.25
C ILE A 584 4.16 -7.77 12.81
N LEU A 585 3.22 -8.08 11.91
CA LEU A 585 3.38 -8.02 10.47
C LEU A 585 2.37 -7.01 9.93
N THR A 586 2.81 -6.06 9.10
CA THR A 586 1.96 -5.21 8.26
C THR A 586 2.27 -5.51 6.80
N GLN A 587 1.22 -5.61 5.98
CA GLN A 587 1.30 -5.74 4.54
C GLN A 587 0.45 -4.63 3.91
N THR A 588 1.06 -3.77 3.11
CA THR A 588 0.40 -2.64 2.45
C THR A 588 0.45 -2.81 0.94
N MET A 589 -0.71 -2.83 0.30
CA MET A 589 -0.83 -3.00 -1.16
C MET A 589 -0.59 -1.67 -1.88
N ILE A 590 0.53 -1.58 -2.60
CA ILE A 590 0.95 -0.35 -3.27
C ILE A 590 -0.07 0.10 -4.33
N GLY A 591 -0.47 1.36 -4.25
CA GLY A 591 -1.39 2.01 -5.19
C GLY A 591 -2.87 1.94 -4.80
N THR A 592 -3.25 1.06 -3.87
CA THR A 592 -4.56 1.13 -3.20
C THR A 592 -4.46 1.52 -1.73
N ASP A 593 -3.25 1.46 -1.16
CA ASP A 593 -2.91 1.70 0.25
C ASP A 593 -3.79 0.92 1.25
N VAL A 594 -4.35 -0.21 0.78
CA VAL A 594 -5.02 -1.18 1.64
C VAL A 594 -3.96 -1.88 2.46
N GLU A 595 -4.02 -1.67 3.78
CA GLU A 595 -3.25 -2.40 4.77
C GLU A 595 -3.99 -3.61 5.32
N TYR A 596 -3.24 -4.66 5.60
CA TYR A 596 -3.62 -5.79 6.45
C TYR A 596 -2.50 -6.03 7.46
N GLY A 597 -2.85 -6.35 8.71
CA GLY A 597 -1.85 -6.63 9.74
C GLY A 597 -2.17 -7.84 10.61
N GLU A 598 -1.14 -8.49 11.11
CA GLU A 598 -1.18 -9.61 12.06
C GLU A 598 -0.36 -9.24 13.30
N LYS A 599 -0.85 -9.60 14.48
CA LYS A 599 -0.13 -9.42 15.75
C LYS A 599 -0.25 -10.68 16.60
N SER A 600 0.87 -11.39 16.71
CA SER A 600 1.05 -12.57 17.54
C SER A 600 1.75 -12.17 18.83
N ILE A 601 1.20 -12.54 19.98
CA ILE A 601 1.79 -12.26 21.30
C ILE A 601 1.98 -13.59 22.04
N SER A 602 3.22 -13.98 22.32
CA SER A 602 3.56 -15.23 23.00
C SER A 602 4.15 -14.95 24.39
N TRP A 603 3.70 -15.68 25.41
CA TRP A 603 4.29 -15.65 26.76
C TRP A 603 5.06 -16.94 27.01
N LEU A 604 6.37 -16.80 27.19
CA LEU A 604 7.31 -17.90 27.39
C LEU A 604 7.73 -17.96 28.87
N VAL A 605 7.59 -19.13 29.48
CA VAL A 605 7.96 -19.41 30.88
C VAL A 605 9.00 -20.51 30.93
N LYS A 606 10.01 -20.30 31.78
CA LYS A 606 11.08 -21.25 31.97
C LYS A 606 10.57 -22.64 32.36
N ASP A 607 11.10 -23.68 31.72
CA ASP A 607 10.79 -25.10 31.87
C ASP A 607 9.36 -25.51 31.41
N TYR A 608 8.50 -24.56 30.99
CA TYR A 608 7.14 -24.82 30.48
C TYR A 608 6.96 -24.53 28.98
N GLY A 609 7.83 -23.70 28.39
CA GLY A 609 7.69 -23.25 27.01
C GLY A 609 6.68 -22.10 26.90
N ILE A 610 5.88 -22.09 25.83
CA ILE A 610 4.76 -21.15 25.69
C ILE A 610 3.66 -21.54 26.69
N VAL A 611 3.20 -20.59 27.50
CA VAL A 611 2.08 -20.77 28.44
C VAL A 611 0.82 -20.03 28.00
N LYS A 612 0.96 -18.98 27.22
CA LYS A 612 -0.14 -18.21 26.64
C LYS A 612 0.25 -17.72 25.25
N ASP A 613 -0.68 -17.70 24.32
CA ASP A 613 -0.48 -17.15 22.97
C ASP A 613 -1.74 -16.44 22.48
N GLU A 614 -1.61 -15.23 21.93
CA GLU A 614 -2.72 -14.41 21.41
C GLU A 614 -2.48 -14.01 19.96
N LEU A 615 -3.45 -14.28 19.09
CA LEU A 615 -3.45 -13.85 17.71
C LEU A 615 -4.52 -12.78 17.47
N HIS A 616 -4.08 -11.66 16.93
CA HIS A 616 -4.92 -10.55 16.48
C HIS A 616 -4.68 -10.25 15.00
N ILE A 617 -5.67 -9.65 14.34
CA ILE A 617 -5.55 -9.07 13.00
C ILE A 617 -6.02 -7.61 13.00
N ARG A 618 -5.55 -6.83 12.04
CA ARG A 618 -6.12 -5.53 11.66
C ARG A 618 -6.32 -5.45 10.15
N TRP A 619 -7.24 -4.59 9.74
CA TRP A 619 -7.40 -4.15 8.35
C TRP A 619 -7.23 -2.63 8.31
N THR A 620 -7.11 -2.09 7.11
CA THR A 620 -7.06 -0.65 6.85
C THR A 620 -8.15 0.07 7.65
N GLU A 621 -7.73 1.08 8.40
CA GLU A 621 -8.64 1.83 9.25
C GLU A 621 -9.65 2.64 8.44
N ARG A 622 -10.77 2.97 9.09
CA ARG A 622 -11.69 3.96 8.54
C ARG A 622 -11.07 5.35 8.68
N PRO A 623 -11.35 6.31 7.77
CA PRO A 623 -10.79 7.66 7.85
C PRO A 623 -11.09 8.45 9.13
N ASP A 624 -12.02 7.98 9.97
CA ASP A 624 -12.40 8.58 11.27
C ASP A 624 -11.74 7.89 12.49
N ALA A 625 -10.97 6.81 12.29
CA ALA A 625 -10.22 6.16 13.35
C ALA A 625 -9.06 7.06 13.84
N LYS A 626 -8.64 6.85 15.09
CA LYS A 626 -7.60 7.65 15.76
C LYS A 626 -6.42 6.82 16.26
N GLU A 627 -6.59 5.51 16.30
CA GLU A 627 -5.68 4.51 16.88
C GLU A 627 -5.99 3.16 16.23
N GLU A 628 -4.97 2.32 16.07
CA GLU A 628 -5.09 1.00 15.43
C GLU A 628 -6.08 0.07 16.13
N ILE A 629 -7.09 -0.38 15.39
CA ILE A 629 -8.12 -1.30 15.89
C ILE A 629 -7.73 -2.75 15.60
N TRP A 630 -7.07 -3.38 16.56
CA TRP A 630 -6.71 -4.81 16.53
C TRP A 630 -7.86 -5.70 17.02
N LEU A 631 -8.29 -6.66 16.20
CA LEU A 631 -9.30 -7.66 16.52
C LEU A 631 -8.64 -8.97 16.96
N GLY A 632 -8.90 -9.43 18.18
CA GLY A 632 -8.49 -10.74 18.66
C GLY A 632 -9.28 -11.87 18.00
N ILE A 633 -8.59 -12.84 17.38
CA ILE A 633 -9.22 -13.94 16.65
C ILE A 633 -9.04 -15.31 17.31
N SER A 634 -7.95 -15.54 18.03
CA SER A 634 -7.71 -16.78 18.78
C SER A 634 -6.73 -16.55 19.93
N ARG A 635 -7.03 -17.11 21.11
CA ARG A 635 -6.16 -17.09 22.29
C ARG A 635 -6.01 -18.48 22.88
N TRP A 636 -4.79 -18.88 23.20
CA TRP A 636 -4.47 -20.16 23.81
C TRP A 636 -3.92 -19.94 25.22
N GLU A 637 -4.38 -20.72 26.20
CA GLU A 637 -3.90 -20.69 27.59
C GLU A 637 -3.59 -22.10 28.08
N LEU A 638 -2.43 -22.29 28.71
CA LEU A 638 -1.96 -23.60 29.13
C LEU A 638 -2.91 -24.24 30.15
N GLY A 639 -3.41 -25.43 29.83
CA GLY A 639 -4.24 -26.26 30.71
C GLY A 639 -3.50 -27.46 31.30
N ARG A 640 -2.67 -28.15 30.50
CA ARG A 640 -1.83 -29.27 30.97
C ARG A 640 -0.51 -29.32 30.22
N PHE A 641 0.61 -29.31 30.95
CA PHE A 641 1.93 -29.55 30.38
C PHE A 641 2.37 -30.99 30.64
N SER A 642 2.78 -31.72 29.60
CA SER A 642 3.48 -32.98 29.74
C SER A 642 4.64 -33.10 28.75
N ALA A 643 5.86 -33.10 29.29
CA ALA A 643 7.07 -33.42 28.54
C ALA A 643 7.62 -34.75 29.03
N SER A 644 7.73 -35.72 28.12
CA SER A 644 8.35 -37.02 28.43
C SER A 644 9.74 -37.07 27.81
N SER A 645 10.78 -37.01 28.66
CA SER A 645 12.12 -37.35 28.21
C SER A 645 12.17 -38.86 27.98
N SER A 646 12.28 -39.27 26.71
CA SER A 646 12.61 -40.65 26.37
C SER A 646 13.97 -40.98 27.00
N GLY A 647 13.94 -41.87 28.00
CA GLY A 647 15.01 -42.07 28.99
C GLY A 647 16.28 -42.77 28.49
N GLY A 648 16.79 -42.36 27.33
CA GLY A 648 18.14 -42.65 26.85
C GLY A 648 18.99 -41.38 26.94
N GLY A 649 20.26 -41.51 27.34
CA GLY A 649 21.19 -40.38 27.27
C GLY A 649 21.33 -39.86 25.84
N GLN A 650 21.85 -38.63 25.66
CA GLN A 650 21.96 -37.95 24.35
C GLN A 650 22.51 -38.86 23.23
N PHE A 651 23.49 -39.72 23.55
CA PHE A 651 24.08 -40.68 22.61
C PHE A 651 23.12 -41.80 22.13
N ALA A 652 22.12 -42.17 22.93
CA ALA A 652 21.09 -43.14 22.58
C ALA A 652 19.92 -42.51 21.82
N LYS A 653 19.63 -41.21 22.03
CA LYS A 653 18.70 -40.44 21.20
C LYS A 653 19.27 -40.22 19.78
N LEU A 654 20.56 -39.92 19.67
CA LEU A 654 21.27 -39.81 18.38
C LEU A 654 21.22 -41.12 17.56
N LEU A 655 21.11 -42.27 18.23
CA LEU A 655 20.94 -43.60 17.62
C LEU A 655 19.47 -43.99 17.37
N LYS A 656 18.51 -43.13 17.73
CA LYS A 656 17.06 -43.34 17.61
C LYS A 656 16.36 -42.43 16.61
N ARG A 657 17.03 -41.36 16.14
CA ARG A 657 16.65 -40.56 14.96
C ARG A 657 16.70 -41.47 13.71
N ALA A 658 15.63 -42.20 13.45
CA ALA A 658 15.64 -43.37 12.55
C ALA A 658 14.78 -43.20 11.29
N HIS A 659 13.91 -42.18 11.25
CA HIS A 659 12.88 -42.05 10.23
C HIS A 659 12.92 -40.66 9.58
N ILE A 660 13.54 -40.65 8.40
CA ILE A 660 13.57 -39.53 7.47
C ILE A 660 12.25 -39.53 6.68
N VAL A 661 11.53 -38.41 6.69
CA VAL A 661 10.18 -38.32 6.12
C VAL A 661 10.02 -37.06 5.27
N LYS A 662 9.31 -37.19 4.14
CA LYS A 662 9.01 -36.03 3.27
C LYS A 662 7.72 -35.36 3.70
N ILE A 663 7.67 -34.04 3.53
CA ILE A 663 6.52 -33.20 3.88
C ILE A 663 5.20 -33.61 3.17
N ASN A 664 5.30 -34.19 1.97
CA ASN A 664 4.15 -34.71 1.20
C ASN A 664 3.82 -36.19 1.49
N GLU A 665 4.52 -36.82 2.43
CA GLU A 665 4.36 -38.23 2.82
C GLU A 665 3.95 -38.39 4.30
N LEU A 666 3.69 -37.29 5.03
CA LEU A 666 3.34 -37.31 6.46
C LEU A 666 2.12 -38.18 6.79
N GLN A 667 1.10 -38.17 5.92
CA GLN A 667 -0.10 -39.01 6.03
C GLN A 667 0.16 -40.53 5.99
N ASN A 668 1.37 -40.95 5.57
CA ASN A 668 1.76 -42.36 5.56
C ASN A 668 2.30 -42.84 6.92
N ILE A 669 2.47 -41.92 7.88
CA ILE A 669 3.04 -42.17 9.22
C ILE A 669 1.88 -42.40 10.21
N PRO A 670 1.82 -43.55 10.91
CA PRO A 670 0.72 -43.90 11.82
C PRO A 670 0.48 -42.90 12.97
N GLU A 671 1.48 -42.13 13.35
CA GLU A 671 1.41 -41.13 14.43
C GLU A 671 0.98 -39.75 13.95
N LEU A 672 1.01 -39.50 12.63
CA LEU A 672 0.63 -38.22 12.03
C LEU A 672 -0.73 -38.29 11.33
N GLU A 673 -0.96 -39.37 10.56
CA GLU A 673 -2.17 -39.76 9.79
C GLU A 673 -2.71 -38.75 8.76
N ASP A 674 -2.46 -37.46 8.92
CA ASP A 674 -2.99 -36.38 8.09
C ASP A 674 -1.99 -35.83 7.06
N PRO A 675 -2.44 -35.35 5.89
CA PRO A 675 -1.56 -34.73 4.89
C PRO A 675 -1.14 -33.31 5.31
N PHE A 676 0.08 -32.92 4.93
CA PHE A 676 0.53 -31.53 5.08
C PHE A 676 -0.34 -30.57 4.26
N GLN A 677 -0.81 -29.49 4.89
CA GLN A 677 -1.61 -28.44 4.25
C GLN A 677 -0.91 -27.09 4.40
N ILE A 678 -0.83 -26.33 3.30
CA ILE A 678 -0.32 -24.95 3.32
C ILE A 678 -1.45 -24.04 3.80
N LYS A 679 -1.31 -23.45 5.00
CA LYS A 679 -2.23 -22.46 5.57
C LYS A 679 -1.44 -21.27 6.12
N ARG A 680 -2.04 -20.08 6.16
CA ARG A 680 -1.40 -18.91 6.80
C ARG A 680 -1.44 -19.11 8.31
N THR A 681 -0.27 -19.05 8.92
CA THR A 681 -0.07 -19.21 10.37
C THR A 681 0.88 -18.13 10.86
N ALA A 682 0.55 -17.50 11.98
CA ALA A 682 1.37 -16.49 12.65
C ALA A 682 1.79 -17.06 14.01
N GLY A 683 3.10 -17.08 14.30
CA GLY A 683 3.63 -17.85 15.43
C GLY A 683 3.24 -19.33 15.31
N LEU A 684 2.48 -19.84 16.29
CA LEU A 684 1.95 -21.21 16.29
C LEU A 684 0.49 -21.29 15.78
N GLN A 685 -0.22 -20.17 15.69
CA GLN A 685 -1.66 -20.15 15.44
C GLN A 685 -1.99 -20.02 13.95
N ARG A 686 -3.12 -20.57 13.54
CA ARG A 686 -3.69 -20.29 12.21
C ARG A 686 -4.31 -18.90 12.16
N VAL A 687 -4.03 -18.21 11.07
CA VAL A 687 -4.72 -16.97 10.71
C VAL A 687 -5.96 -17.34 9.90
N GLU A 688 -7.12 -17.18 10.50
CA GLU A 688 -8.40 -17.29 9.82
C GLU A 688 -9.03 -15.89 9.74
N LEU A 689 -9.32 -15.44 8.52
CA LEU A 689 -10.05 -14.18 8.34
C LEU A 689 -11.50 -14.37 8.82
N PRO A 690 -12.07 -13.43 9.59
CA PRO A 690 -13.46 -13.51 10.00
C PRO A 690 -14.39 -13.56 8.78
N ARG A 691 -15.39 -14.46 8.84
CA ARG A 691 -16.37 -14.70 7.77
C ARG A 691 -17.43 -13.61 7.69
#